data_AF-A0A7J6UVK2-F1
#
_entry.id   AF-A0A7J6UVK2-F1
#
_cell.length_a   1.000
_cell.length_b   1.000
_cell.length_c   1.000
_cell.angle_alpha   90.00
_cell.angle_beta   90.00
_cell.angle_gamma   90.00
#
_symmetry.space_group_name_H-M   'P 1'
#
loop_
_entity.id
_entity.type
_entity.pdbx_description
1 polymer ?
#
loop_
_entity_poly.entity_id
_entity_poly.type
_entity_poly.pdbx_seq_one_letter_code
_entity_poly.pdbx_strand_id
1 'polypeptide(L)'
;MMTVPMDNLPAPSKELVQRLYNKNIELENKRRKSAQARIPSDPNAWQQMRENYEAIILEDHAFSEQHEIEYALWQLHYRRIEELRAHFSAALASSGSPIPGGKGPAPAKPDRIRKIRSQFKTFLSEATGFYHDLILKIRAKYGLPLGHFTEEPQNLNTIEKDGKKHSEVKKGLMSCHRCLIYLGDLARYKGLYGEGDSKTREYAAASSYYMQAASLWPTSGNPHHQLAILASYSGDDLGSIYRYFRSLAVSSPFTTARDNLIIAFEKNRQSYSQLSVDSKVSPVKAVPSRKIGKGRGKGEVAHPPEDSKLEATSTKESTPNIPEIFKAFCIRFVRLNGVLFTRTSLETFGEVFSLVSRDLQDLLSSGAEEALNFGTDAVENGLLIVRLVAIIIFTVHNVNREVEGQSYAEILQRSVLLQNAFTAAFEIMGHILKRSIQLHDPSSSYLLPGILVFVEWLACRPDIVVGSDVEEKQAVARLFFWNQCILFLNKLTSSKFVSVTENGDETCFFNMSRYDEGETDNRLALWEDFELRGFIPLLPAQLILDFSRNHTGGGDSGNKEKRARVQRILAAGRALASAVQIDGTGVYFDQKLKKFIIGVEPQSSDDFTLTSSSDMARSNGMSQENPVEIRLVQPTGMLYMEGEEEDEEIVFKPTISEKLDDVHAPMLTPYEILGPGESTTNSEWSTLGPGENITNSEWSTYCCSSQ
;
A
#
# COMPACT_ATOMS: atom_id res chain seq x y z
N MET A 1 -4.56 63.90 23.47
CA MET A 1 -4.95 63.33 22.17
C MET A 1 -4.74 61.84 22.26
N MET A 2 -5.81 61.04 22.22
CA MET A 2 -5.73 59.58 22.26
C MET A 2 -5.01 59.07 21.02
N THR A 3 -4.01 58.21 21.21
CA THR A 3 -3.52 57.30 20.17
C THR A 3 -4.51 56.14 20.07
N VAL A 4 -5.29 56.12 19.00
CA VAL A 4 -6.13 54.98 18.61
C VAL A 4 -5.21 53.93 17.99
N PRO A 5 -5.30 52.63 18.35
CA PRO A 5 -4.60 51.57 17.63
C PRO A 5 -5.22 51.44 16.23
N MET A 6 -4.40 51.49 15.17
CA MET A 6 -4.89 51.14 13.84
C MET A 6 -5.28 49.67 13.84
N ASP A 7 -6.59 49.42 13.69
CA ASP A 7 -7.13 48.13 13.33
C ASP A 7 -6.45 47.58 12.07
N ASN A 8 -6.14 46.29 12.11
CA ASN A 8 -5.68 45.52 10.96
C ASN A 8 -6.74 45.56 9.83
N LEU A 9 -6.57 46.46 8.87
CA LEU A 9 -7.29 46.41 7.60
C LEU A 9 -6.89 45.10 6.86
N PRO A 10 -7.84 44.25 6.45
CA PRO A 10 -7.51 43.07 5.67
C PRO A 10 -6.89 43.49 4.32
N ALA A 11 -5.82 42.81 3.91
CA ALA A 11 -5.20 43.03 2.61
C ALA A 11 -6.25 42.89 1.48
N PRO A 12 -6.18 43.69 0.39
CA PRO A 12 -7.18 43.71 -0.69
C PRO A 12 -7.45 42.35 -1.35
N SER A 13 -6.50 41.40 -1.30
CA SER A 13 -6.68 40.02 -1.75
C SER A 13 -7.66 39.22 -0.88
N LYS A 14 -7.65 39.41 0.45
CA LYS A 14 -8.55 38.72 1.39
C LYS A 14 -10.00 39.14 1.22
N GLU A 15 -10.23 40.44 0.99
CA GLU A 15 -11.57 40.93 0.69
C GLU A 15 -12.10 40.40 -0.64
N LEU A 16 -11.23 40.29 -1.66
CA LEU A 16 -11.60 39.74 -2.96
C LEU A 16 -12.03 38.27 -2.83
N VAL A 17 -11.22 37.41 -2.20
CA VAL A 17 -11.56 35.97 -2.05
C VAL A 17 -12.83 35.77 -1.22
N GLN A 18 -13.03 36.57 -0.17
CA GLN A 18 -14.27 36.52 0.62
C GLN A 18 -15.50 36.92 -0.21
N ARG A 19 -15.39 37.96 -1.04
CA ARG A 19 -16.48 38.39 -1.94
C ARG A 19 -16.79 37.30 -2.97
N LEU A 20 -15.77 36.69 -3.58
CA LEU A 20 -15.95 35.59 -4.54
C LEU A 20 -16.60 34.36 -3.88
N TYR A 21 -16.19 34.03 -2.66
CA TYR A 21 -16.77 32.93 -1.88
C TYR A 21 -18.25 33.17 -1.57
N ASN A 22 -18.59 34.36 -1.08
CA ASN A 22 -19.98 34.75 -0.82
C ASN A 22 -20.84 34.70 -2.09
N LYS A 23 -20.29 35.16 -3.22
CA LYS A 23 -20.96 35.08 -4.53
C LYS A 23 -21.25 33.63 -4.94
N ASN A 24 -20.35 32.69 -4.66
CA ASN A 24 -20.59 31.27 -4.91
C ASN A 24 -21.69 30.69 -4.04
N ILE A 25 -21.75 31.06 -2.76
CA ILE A 25 -22.85 30.66 -1.86
C ILE A 25 -24.19 31.18 -2.40
N GLU A 26 -24.25 32.43 -2.88
CA GLU A 26 -25.46 32.99 -3.47
C GLU A 26 -25.90 32.25 -4.75
N LEU A 27 -24.95 31.96 -5.65
CA LEU A 27 -25.21 31.23 -6.89
C LEU A 27 -25.74 29.81 -6.61
N GLU A 28 -25.13 29.10 -5.65
CA GLU A 28 -25.58 27.76 -5.25
C GLU A 28 -26.98 27.81 -4.60
N ASN A 29 -27.25 28.81 -3.77
CA ASN A 29 -28.58 29.01 -3.18
C ASN A 29 -29.64 29.31 -4.23
N LYS A 30 -29.33 30.16 -5.23
CA LYS A 30 -30.22 30.43 -6.37
C LYS A 30 -30.49 29.14 -7.16
N ARG A 31 -29.45 28.37 -7.46
CA ARG A 31 -29.56 27.08 -8.17
C ARG A 31 -30.47 26.10 -7.41
N ARG A 32 -30.27 25.97 -6.09
CA ARG A 32 -31.09 25.10 -5.23
C ARG A 32 -32.55 25.51 -5.23
N LYS A 33 -32.84 26.81 -5.14
CA LYS A 33 -34.21 27.35 -5.23
C LYS A 33 -34.84 27.08 -6.60
N SER A 34 -34.11 27.28 -7.70
CA SER A 34 -34.60 26.95 -9.05
C SER A 34 -34.91 25.46 -9.20
N ALA A 35 -34.05 24.58 -8.69
CA ALA A 35 -34.27 23.13 -8.70
C ALA A 35 -35.53 22.72 -7.91
N GLN A 36 -35.73 23.29 -6.71
CA GLN A 36 -36.94 23.07 -5.90
C GLN A 36 -38.20 23.58 -6.62
N ALA A 37 -38.10 24.72 -7.29
CA ALA A 37 -39.20 25.29 -8.06
C ALA A 37 -39.43 24.60 -9.42
N ARG A 38 -38.60 23.62 -9.80
CA ARG A 38 -38.59 22.97 -11.13
C ARG A 38 -38.45 23.96 -12.29
N ILE A 39 -37.74 25.07 -12.06
CA ILE A 39 -37.45 26.10 -13.06
C ILE A 39 -36.02 25.87 -13.59
N PRO A 40 -35.77 26.01 -14.91
CA PRO A 40 -34.42 25.98 -15.44
C PRO A 40 -33.51 26.99 -14.72
N SER A 41 -32.37 26.52 -14.21
CA SER A 41 -31.36 27.40 -13.62
C SER A 41 -30.59 28.17 -14.69
N ASP A 42 -29.98 29.29 -14.31
CA ASP A 42 -29.09 30.07 -15.20
C ASP A 42 -27.99 29.16 -15.77
N PRO A 43 -27.90 28.99 -17.10
CA PRO A 43 -26.87 28.18 -17.75
C PRO A 43 -25.45 28.58 -17.37
N ASN A 44 -25.22 29.86 -17.06
CA ASN A 44 -23.90 30.41 -16.78
C ASN A 44 -23.50 30.31 -15.30
N ALA A 45 -24.43 29.99 -14.38
CA ALA A 45 -24.15 29.94 -12.95
C ALA A 45 -23.05 28.91 -12.61
N TRP A 46 -23.04 27.78 -13.32
CA TRP A 46 -22.03 26.74 -13.16
C TRP A 46 -20.63 27.21 -13.53
N GLN A 47 -20.51 27.87 -14.69
CA GLN A 47 -19.24 28.41 -15.17
C GLN A 47 -18.74 29.52 -14.24
N GLN A 48 -19.62 30.42 -13.80
CA GLN A 48 -19.26 31.47 -12.84
C GLN A 48 -18.79 30.90 -11.49
N MET A 49 -19.45 29.86 -10.97
CA MET A 49 -19.03 29.23 -9.71
C MET A 49 -17.64 28.59 -9.84
N ARG A 50 -17.39 27.91 -10.96
CA ARG A 50 -16.09 27.32 -11.28
C ARG A 50 -14.98 28.37 -11.34
N GLU A 51 -15.18 29.46 -12.09
CA GLU A 51 -14.23 30.55 -12.24
C GLU A 51 -13.94 31.26 -10.91
N ASN A 52 -14.96 31.50 -10.09
CA ASN A 52 -14.78 32.10 -8.77
C ASN A 52 -13.94 31.20 -7.85
N TYR A 53 -14.18 29.87 -7.85
CA TYR A 53 -13.36 28.94 -7.05
C TYR A 53 -11.92 28.86 -7.55
N GLU A 54 -11.72 28.80 -8.87
CA GLU A 54 -10.37 28.86 -9.47
C GLU A 54 -9.62 30.13 -9.04
N ALA A 55 -10.27 31.29 -9.12
CA ALA A 55 -9.66 32.55 -8.70
C ALA A 55 -9.29 32.54 -7.22
N ILE A 56 -10.12 31.96 -6.34
CA ILE A 56 -9.79 31.83 -4.91
C ILE A 56 -8.55 30.95 -4.69
N ILE A 57 -8.48 29.78 -5.34
CA ILE A 57 -7.34 28.84 -5.26
C ILE A 57 -6.03 29.55 -5.69
N LEU A 58 -6.11 30.33 -6.76
CA LEU A 58 -4.97 31.03 -7.35
C LEU A 58 -4.64 32.36 -6.66
N GLU A 59 -5.46 32.86 -5.75
CA GLU A 59 -5.20 34.11 -5.03
C GLU A 59 -4.68 33.81 -3.60
N ASP A 60 -5.45 33.11 -2.78
CA ASP A 60 -5.15 32.88 -1.35
C ASP A 60 -5.27 31.39 -0.97
N HIS A 61 -4.12 30.72 -0.84
CA HIS A 61 -4.08 29.32 -0.45
C HIS A 61 -4.57 29.08 0.99
N ALA A 62 -4.30 29.98 1.93
CA ALA A 62 -4.73 29.80 3.31
C ALA A 62 -6.25 29.86 3.42
N PHE A 63 -6.87 30.80 2.70
CA PHE A 63 -8.33 30.86 2.56
C PHE A 63 -8.87 29.62 1.85
N SER A 64 -8.20 29.17 0.79
CA SER A 64 -8.57 27.96 0.05
C SER A 64 -8.60 26.70 0.93
N GLU A 65 -7.57 26.47 1.75
CA GLU A 65 -7.54 25.34 2.68
C GLU A 65 -8.61 25.49 3.78
N GLN A 66 -8.72 26.67 4.39
CA GLN A 66 -9.68 26.92 5.47
C GLN A 66 -11.14 26.63 5.06
N HIS A 67 -11.49 26.98 3.82
CA HIS A 67 -12.84 26.82 3.27
C HIS A 67 -12.97 25.60 2.34
N GLU A 68 -11.94 24.75 2.25
CA GLU A 68 -11.91 23.54 1.42
C GLU A 68 -12.32 23.80 -0.04
N ILE A 69 -11.82 24.90 -0.62
CA ILE A 69 -12.30 25.43 -1.91
C ILE A 69 -12.07 24.44 -3.05
N GLU A 70 -10.93 23.74 -3.07
CA GLU A 70 -10.64 22.70 -4.08
C GLU A 70 -11.64 21.55 -4.01
N TYR A 71 -12.01 21.12 -2.79
CA TYR A 71 -13.03 20.11 -2.58
C TYR A 71 -14.41 20.63 -2.99
N ALA A 72 -14.77 21.87 -2.65
CA ALA A 72 -16.03 22.48 -3.06
C ALA A 72 -16.15 22.58 -4.59
N LEU A 73 -15.05 22.90 -5.28
CA LEU A 73 -14.93 22.90 -6.74
C LEU A 73 -15.09 21.50 -7.32
N TRP A 74 -14.50 20.47 -6.70
CA TRP A 74 -14.73 19.09 -7.10
C TRP A 74 -16.18 18.67 -6.88
N GLN A 75 -16.79 19.00 -5.74
CA GLN A 75 -18.19 18.70 -5.44
C GLN A 75 -19.15 19.34 -6.43
N LEU A 76 -18.83 20.54 -6.92
CA LEU A 76 -19.54 21.16 -8.04
C LEU A 76 -19.51 20.21 -9.24
N HIS A 77 -18.33 19.86 -9.76
CA HIS A 77 -18.19 18.93 -10.89
C HIS A 77 -18.87 17.57 -10.66
N TYR A 78 -18.63 16.96 -9.50
CA TYR A 78 -19.16 15.66 -9.13
C TYR A 78 -20.69 15.65 -9.13
N ARG A 79 -21.33 16.70 -8.60
CA ARG A 79 -22.79 16.81 -8.64
C ARG A 79 -23.33 16.82 -10.07
N ARG A 80 -22.61 17.47 -11.00
CA ARG A 80 -23.00 17.46 -12.42
C ARG A 80 -22.84 16.08 -13.05
N ILE A 81 -21.79 15.35 -12.67
CA ILE A 81 -21.60 13.94 -13.05
C ILE A 81 -22.81 13.13 -12.58
N GLU A 82 -23.18 13.22 -11.31
CA GLU A 82 -24.33 12.49 -10.73
C GLU A 82 -25.67 12.86 -11.40
N GLU A 83 -25.92 14.14 -11.69
CA GLU A 83 -27.11 14.57 -12.45
C GLU A 83 -27.16 13.89 -13.84
N LEU A 84 -26.03 13.82 -14.55
CA LEU A 84 -25.94 13.18 -15.86
C LEU A 84 -26.05 11.66 -15.78
N ARG A 85 -25.47 11.03 -14.75
CA ARG A 85 -25.62 9.60 -14.47
C ARG A 85 -27.08 9.24 -14.20
N ALA A 86 -27.76 9.99 -13.34
CA ALA A 86 -29.17 9.80 -13.05
C ALA A 86 -30.05 9.92 -14.30
N HIS A 87 -29.82 10.92 -15.15
CA HIS A 87 -30.52 11.05 -16.44
C HIS A 87 -30.23 9.88 -17.39
N PHE A 88 -29.00 9.39 -17.42
CA PHE A 88 -28.61 8.26 -18.25
C PHE A 88 -29.27 6.96 -17.77
N SER A 89 -29.22 6.66 -16.48
CA SER A 89 -29.89 5.51 -15.87
C SER A 89 -31.40 5.54 -16.06
N ALA A 90 -32.04 6.70 -15.85
CA ALA A 90 -33.47 6.86 -16.10
C ALA A 90 -33.84 6.63 -17.58
N ALA A 91 -33.00 7.09 -18.51
CA ALA A 91 -33.20 6.85 -19.93
C ALA A 91 -33.06 5.36 -20.30
N LEU A 92 -32.11 4.64 -19.69
CA LEU A 92 -31.94 3.19 -19.86
C LEU A 92 -33.13 2.41 -19.30
N ALA A 93 -33.57 2.72 -18.07
CA ALA A 93 -34.73 2.08 -17.45
C ALA A 93 -36.02 2.29 -18.27
N SER A 94 -36.24 3.50 -18.80
CA SER A 94 -37.38 3.80 -19.67
C SER A 94 -37.37 3.07 -21.02
N SER A 95 -36.21 2.54 -21.43
CA SER A 95 -36.04 1.78 -22.67
C SER A 95 -36.41 0.30 -22.55
N GLY A 96 -36.61 -0.21 -21.32
CA GLY A 96 -36.93 -1.61 -21.03
C GLY A 96 -38.38 -1.87 -20.57
N SER A 97 -39.19 -0.82 -20.33
CA SER A 97 -40.57 -1.00 -19.85
C SER A 97 -41.56 -1.32 -20.98
N PRO A 98 -42.36 -2.41 -20.89
CA PRO A 98 -43.47 -2.65 -21.80
C PRO A 98 -44.59 -1.62 -21.59
N ILE A 99 -45.23 -1.18 -22.68
CA ILE A 99 -46.40 -0.30 -22.64
C ILE A 99 -47.59 -1.07 -22.04
N PRO A 100 -48.35 -0.53 -21.07
CA PRO A 100 -49.66 -1.08 -20.74
C PRO A 100 -50.60 -0.88 -21.93
N GLY A 101 -50.88 -1.95 -22.68
CA GLY A 101 -51.94 -1.99 -23.70
C GLY A 101 -51.53 -1.84 -25.18
N GLY A 102 -50.24 -1.86 -25.52
CA GLY A 102 -49.79 -1.80 -26.93
C GLY A 102 -49.04 -3.06 -27.37
N LYS A 103 -49.48 -3.73 -28.45
CA LYS A 103 -48.73 -4.83 -29.08
C LYS A 103 -47.49 -4.26 -29.80
N GLY A 104 -46.34 -4.34 -29.14
CA GLY A 104 -45.03 -4.12 -29.76
C GLY A 104 -44.03 -3.50 -28.77
N PRO A 105 -42.73 -3.83 -28.84
CA PRO A 105 -41.73 -3.10 -28.06
C PRO A 105 -41.75 -1.63 -28.49
N ALA A 106 -41.87 -0.72 -27.52
CA ALA A 106 -41.68 0.70 -27.78
C ALA A 106 -40.30 0.87 -28.44
N PRO A 107 -40.16 1.66 -29.52
CA PRO A 107 -38.83 2.00 -29.96
C PRO A 107 -38.18 2.69 -28.77
N ALA A 108 -37.10 2.10 -28.24
CA ALA A 108 -36.09 2.87 -27.57
C ALA A 108 -35.93 4.18 -28.36
N LYS A 109 -35.68 5.31 -27.71
CA LYS A 109 -35.13 6.46 -28.45
C LYS A 109 -33.60 6.36 -28.32
N PRO A 110 -32.88 5.51 -29.10
CA PRO A 110 -31.42 5.51 -29.15
C PRO A 110 -30.86 6.93 -29.25
N ASP A 111 -31.56 7.83 -29.94
CA ASP A 111 -31.22 9.25 -30.05
C ASP A 111 -31.14 9.97 -28.70
N ARG A 112 -32.05 9.70 -27.75
CA ARG A 112 -32.01 10.32 -26.42
C ARG A 112 -30.84 9.82 -25.61
N ILE A 113 -30.58 8.51 -25.63
CA ILE A 113 -29.44 7.89 -24.93
C ILE A 113 -28.12 8.40 -25.54
N ARG A 114 -28.02 8.42 -26.87
CA ARG A 114 -26.86 8.99 -27.58
C ARG A 114 -26.65 10.46 -27.23
N LYS A 115 -27.72 11.26 -27.17
CA LYS A 115 -27.64 12.69 -26.80
C LYS A 115 -27.14 12.87 -25.36
N ILE A 116 -27.69 12.14 -24.39
CA ILE A 116 -27.24 12.21 -23.00
C ILE A 116 -25.79 11.76 -22.87
N ARG A 117 -25.41 10.66 -23.54
CA ARG A 117 -24.02 10.18 -23.56
C ARG A 117 -23.07 11.22 -24.18
N SER A 118 -23.47 11.84 -25.28
CA SER A 118 -22.68 12.91 -25.91
C SER A 118 -22.51 14.10 -24.99
N GLN A 119 -23.59 14.57 -24.34
CA GLN A 119 -23.52 15.66 -23.35
C GLN A 119 -22.58 15.30 -22.19
N PHE A 120 -22.64 14.05 -21.72
CA PHE A 120 -21.79 13.59 -20.63
C PHE A 120 -20.32 13.55 -21.05
N LYS A 121 -20.00 13.00 -22.22
CA LYS A 121 -18.65 12.98 -22.77
C LYS A 121 -18.08 14.38 -22.98
N THR A 122 -18.89 15.32 -23.48
CA THR A 122 -18.50 16.72 -23.64
C THR A 122 -18.16 17.34 -22.29
N PHE A 123 -19.04 17.23 -21.30
CA PHE A 123 -18.81 17.76 -19.96
C PHE A 123 -17.54 17.18 -19.31
N LEU A 124 -17.34 15.86 -19.38
CA LEU A 124 -16.14 15.22 -18.83
C LEU A 124 -14.86 15.73 -19.52
N SER A 125 -14.92 15.99 -20.83
CA SER A 125 -13.78 16.52 -21.59
C SER A 125 -13.48 17.97 -21.25
N GLU A 126 -14.50 18.82 -21.11
CA GLU A 126 -14.36 20.21 -20.66
C GLU A 126 -13.78 20.28 -19.24
N ALA A 127 -14.30 19.47 -18.32
CA ALA A 127 -13.78 19.38 -16.95
C ALA A 127 -12.33 18.88 -16.92
N THR A 128 -11.97 17.92 -17.78
CA THR A 128 -10.58 17.44 -17.92
C THR A 128 -9.66 18.59 -18.37
N GLY A 129 -10.07 19.35 -19.39
CA GLY A 129 -9.31 20.51 -19.87
C GLY A 129 -9.13 21.58 -18.80
N PHE A 130 -10.18 21.85 -18.02
CA PHE A 130 -10.12 22.78 -16.89
C PHE A 130 -9.09 22.38 -15.84
N TYR A 131 -9.06 21.12 -15.39
CA TYR A 131 -8.10 20.70 -14.36
C TYR A 131 -6.65 20.67 -14.88
N HIS A 132 -6.43 20.37 -16.16
CA HIS A 132 -5.10 20.52 -16.76
C HIS A 132 -4.64 21.98 -16.77
N ASP A 133 -5.51 22.90 -17.16
CA ASP A 133 -5.21 24.33 -17.17
C ASP A 133 -4.97 24.86 -15.75
N LEU A 134 -5.77 24.42 -14.77
CA LEU A 134 -5.57 24.73 -13.36
C LEU A 134 -4.21 24.24 -12.86
N ILE A 135 -3.78 23.02 -13.19
CA ILE A 135 -2.44 22.51 -12.86
C ILE A 135 -1.36 23.43 -13.46
N LEU A 136 -1.49 23.86 -14.72
CA LEU A 136 -0.52 24.76 -15.35
C LEU A 136 -0.44 26.12 -14.62
N LYS A 137 -1.59 26.68 -14.24
CA LYS A 137 -1.66 27.94 -13.47
C LYS A 137 -1.07 27.80 -12.07
N ILE A 138 -1.35 26.70 -11.37
CA ILE A 138 -0.74 26.39 -10.07
C ILE A 138 0.78 26.25 -10.23
N ARG A 139 1.26 25.50 -11.22
CA ARG A 139 2.70 25.33 -11.48
C ARG A 139 3.38 26.67 -11.74
N ALA A 140 2.77 27.54 -12.54
CA ALA A 140 3.28 28.88 -12.81
C ALA A 140 3.32 29.75 -11.53
N LYS A 141 2.28 29.70 -10.68
CA LYS A 141 2.21 30.47 -9.43
C LYS A 141 3.28 30.06 -8.42
N TYR A 142 3.51 28.76 -8.26
CA TYR A 142 4.43 28.21 -7.25
C TYR A 142 5.83 27.86 -7.79
N GLY A 143 6.11 28.15 -9.07
CA GLY A 143 7.42 27.89 -9.68
C GLY A 143 7.76 26.40 -9.85
N LEU A 144 6.75 25.56 -10.07
CA LEU A 144 6.92 24.12 -10.26
C LEU A 144 7.31 23.78 -11.72
N PRO A 145 8.06 22.68 -11.97
CA PRO A 145 8.48 22.30 -13.31
C PRO A 145 7.28 21.97 -14.22
N LEU A 146 7.38 22.36 -15.50
CA LEU A 146 6.35 22.13 -16.52
C LEU A 146 6.33 20.67 -17.04
N GLY A 147 7.39 19.90 -16.81
CA GLY A 147 7.49 18.49 -17.21
C GLY A 147 6.69 17.52 -16.33
N HIS A 148 7.07 16.25 -16.35
CA HIS A 148 6.67 15.32 -15.30
C HIS A 148 7.04 15.92 -13.94
N PHE A 149 6.15 15.76 -12.96
CA PHE A 149 6.48 16.10 -11.59
C PHE A 149 7.74 15.29 -11.24
N THR A 150 8.87 15.96 -11.24
CA THR A 150 10.14 15.37 -10.88
C THR A 150 10.13 15.36 -9.37
N GLU A 151 10.19 14.17 -8.80
CA GLU A 151 10.22 13.97 -7.36
C GLU A 151 11.46 14.70 -6.81
N GLU A 152 11.19 15.77 -6.05
CA GLU A 152 12.17 16.67 -5.43
C GLU A 152 13.15 17.43 -6.36
N PRO A 153 13.11 18.78 -6.36
CA PRO A 153 14.11 19.57 -7.07
C PRO A 153 15.44 19.55 -6.30
N GLN A 154 16.45 18.84 -6.84
CA GLN A 154 17.91 19.09 -6.95
C GLN A 154 18.63 20.15 -6.08
N ASN A 155 18.14 20.61 -4.93
CA ASN A 155 18.79 21.70 -4.18
C ASN A 155 18.55 21.66 -2.66
N LEU A 156 18.18 20.54 -2.05
CA LEU A 156 17.99 20.52 -0.59
C LEU A 156 19.31 20.64 0.21
N ASN A 157 20.46 20.31 -0.39
CA ASN A 157 21.75 20.54 0.27
C ASN A 157 22.24 22.02 0.16
N THR A 158 21.51 22.88 -0.57
CA THR A 158 21.81 24.33 -0.70
C THR A 158 20.63 25.23 -0.28
N ILE A 159 19.44 24.68 0.01
CA ILE A 159 18.21 25.40 0.41
C ILE A 159 17.89 25.26 1.91
N GLU A 160 18.89 25.15 2.78
CA GLU A 160 18.64 25.33 4.23
C GLU A 160 18.39 26.80 4.61
N LYS A 161 18.59 27.75 3.69
CA LYS A 161 18.51 29.19 3.99
C LYS A 161 17.15 29.85 3.77
N ASP A 162 16.13 29.18 3.23
CA ASP A 162 14.83 29.84 2.95
C ASP A 162 13.61 28.92 3.09
N GLY A 163 13.21 28.59 4.32
CA GLY A 163 12.07 27.73 4.64
C GLY A 163 10.71 28.20 4.11
N LYS A 164 10.57 29.50 3.75
CA LYS A 164 9.35 30.03 3.13
C LYS A 164 9.14 29.50 1.71
N LYS A 165 10.21 29.38 0.93
CA LYS A 165 10.15 28.87 -0.45
C LYS A 165 9.75 27.39 -0.50
N HIS A 166 10.22 26.59 0.45
CA HIS A 166 9.85 25.17 0.57
C HIS A 166 8.36 25.00 0.89
N SER A 167 7.81 25.81 1.81
CA SER A 167 6.38 25.79 2.15
C SER A 167 5.50 26.13 0.94
N GLU A 168 5.85 27.15 0.15
CA GLU A 168 5.08 27.52 -1.05
C GLU A 168 5.10 26.42 -2.13
N VAL A 169 6.24 25.78 -2.37
CA VAL A 169 6.34 24.64 -3.29
C VAL A 169 5.47 23.47 -2.82
N LYS A 170 5.50 23.13 -1.53
CA LYS A 170 4.67 22.07 -0.92
C LYS A 170 3.18 22.32 -1.18
N LYS A 171 2.71 23.55 -0.97
CA LYS A 171 1.31 23.95 -1.24
C LYS A 171 0.90 23.70 -2.69
N GLY A 172 1.74 24.13 -3.64
CA GLY A 172 1.49 23.91 -5.07
C GLY A 172 1.44 22.43 -5.45
N LEU A 173 2.33 21.61 -4.87
CA LEU A 173 2.35 20.15 -5.09
C LEU A 173 1.08 19.47 -4.55
N MET A 174 0.60 19.88 -3.37
CA MET A 174 -0.66 19.37 -2.78
C MET A 174 -1.87 19.68 -3.68
N SER A 175 -1.99 20.93 -4.14
CA SER A 175 -3.05 21.32 -5.08
C SER A 175 -2.98 20.53 -6.40
N CYS A 176 -1.78 20.32 -6.95
CA CYS A 176 -1.58 19.48 -8.13
C CYS A 176 -1.97 18.01 -7.88
N HIS A 177 -1.60 17.44 -6.74
CA HIS A 177 -1.98 16.09 -6.34
C HIS A 177 -3.51 15.91 -6.32
N ARG A 178 -4.25 16.83 -5.69
CA ARG A 178 -5.72 16.82 -5.66
C ARG A 178 -6.31 16.93 -7.08
N CYS A 179 -5.77 17.83 -7.91
CA CYS A 179 -6.20 17.95 -9.31
C CYS A 179 -5.97 16.65 -10.12
N LEU A 180 -4.86 15.94 -9.89
CA LEU A 180 -4.59 14.65 -10.54
C LEU A 180 -5.58 13.57 -10.10
N ILE A 181 -5.98 13.53 -8.83
CA ILE A 181 -7.05 12.63 -8.37
C ILE A 181 -8.34 12.91 -9.14
N TYR A 182 -8.73 14.18 -9.26
CA TYR A 182 -9.93 14.57 -10.01
C TYR A 182 -9.84 14.25 -11.51
N LEU A 183 -8.67 14.43 -12.13
CA LEU A 183 -8.42 14.00 -13.52
C LEU A 183 -8.54 12.49 -13.67
N GLY A 184 -8.03 11.72 -12.71
CA GLY A 184 -8.19 10.27 -12.64
C GLY A 184 -9.66 9.86 -12.54
N ASP A 185 -10.45 10.53 -11.70
CA ASP A 185 -11.88 10.27 -11.55
C ASP A 185 -12.63 10.57 -12.86
N LEU A 186 -12.34 11.71 -13.49
CA LEU A 186 -12.93 12.09 -14.78
C LEU A 186 -12.61 11.07 -15.88
N ALA A 187 -11.36 10.60 -15.97
CA ALA A 187 -10.96 9.56 -16.91
C ALA A 187 -11.64 8.21 -16.60
N ARG A 188 -11.77 7.85 -15.32
CA ARG A 188 -12.52 6.66 -14.90
C ARG A 188 -13.99 6.74 -15.34
N TYR A 189 -14.66 7.88 -15.14
CA TYR A 189 -16.03 8.09 -15.64
C TYR A 189 -16.12 8.03 -17.16
N LYS A 190 -15.13 8.57 -17.89
CA LYS A 190 -15.06 8.42 -19.35
C LYS A 190 -14.96 6.94 -19.76
N GLY A 191 -14.22 6.12 -19.01
CA GLY A 191 -14.14 4.68 -19.24
C GLY A 191 -15.46 3.94 -18.96
N LEU A 192 -16.14 4.26 -17.85
CA LEU A 192 -17.44 3.64 -17.48
C LEU A 192 -18.55 3.91 -18.51
N TYR A 193 -18.56 5.11 -19.10
CA TYR A 193 -19.58 5.53 -20.07
C TYR A 193 -19.07 5.53 -21.52
N GLY A 194 -17.86 5.03 -21.76
CA GLY A 194 -17.24 4.87 -23.07
C GLY A 194 -17.74 3.62 -23.80
N GLU A 195 -17.43 3.52 -25.10
CA GLU A 195 -17.77 2.36 -25.93
C GLU A 195 -16.50 1.74 -26.53
N GLY A 196 -16.46 0.41 -26.63
CA GLY A 196 -15.37 -0.35 -27.24
C GLY A 196 -13.99 -0.06 -26.63
N ASP A 197 -12.97 0.05 -27.49
CA ASP A 197 -11.57 0.25 -27.12
C ASP A 197 -11.29 1.57 -26.37
N SER A 198 -12.25 2.51 -26.39
CA SER A 198 -12.17 3.73 -25.59
C SER A 198 -12.10 3.42 -24.09
N LYS A 199 -12.72 2.34 -23.60
CA LYS A 199 -12.75 2.01 -22.17
C LYS A 199 -11.35 1.74 -21.63
N THR A 200 -10.59 0.87 -22.30
CA THR A 200 -9.22 0.51 -21.89
C THR A 200 -8.29 1.71 -21.89
N ARG A 201 -8.39 2.56 -22.93
CA ARG A 201 -7.59 3.79 -23.02
C ARG A 201 -7.89 4.77 -21.88
N GLU A 202 -9.16 4.96 -21.53
CA GLU A 202 -9.55 5.89 -20.46
C GLU A 202 -9.17 5.35 -19.07
N TYR A 203 -9.24 4.03 -18.84
CA TYR A 203 -8.73 3.43 -17.60
C TYR A 203 -7.21 3.50 -17.49
N ALA A 204 -6.48 3.35 -18.61
CA ALA A 204 -5.04 3.59 -18.64
C ALA A 204 -4.70 5.05 -18.30
N ALA A 205 -5.48 6.01 -18.85
CA ALA A 205 -5.33 7.43 -18.50
C ALA A 205 -5.63 7.68 -17.01
N ALA A 206 -6.71 7.10 -16.47
CA ALA A 206 -7.06 7.20 -15.06
C ALA A 206 -5.94 6.65 -14.17
N SER A 207 -5.42 5.47 -14.49
CA SER A 207 -4.29 4.85 -13.81
C SER A 207 -3.05 5.77 -13.83
N SER A 208 -2.72 6.36 -14.98
CA SER A 208 -1.60 7.29 -15.11
C SER A 208 -1.76 8.53 -14.21
N TYR A 209 -2.96 9.10 -14.09
CA TYR A 209 -3.20 10.23 -13.19
C TYR A 209 -3.05 9.85 -11.72
N TYR A 210 -3.64 8.71 -11.30
CA TYR A 210 -3.51 8.26 -9.92
C TYR A 210 -2.07 7.87 -9.57
N MET A 211 -1.31 7.25 -10.48
CA MET A 211 0.11 6.96 -10.26
C MET A 211 0.92 8.25 -10.11
N GLN A 212 0.67 9.28 -10.91
CA GLN A 212 1.30 10.60 -10.74
C GLN A 212 0.90 11.25 -9.41
N ALA A 213 -0.36 11.11 -8.98
CA ALA A 213 -0.81 11.61 -7.69
C ALA A 213 -0.10 10.89 -6.52
N ALA A 214 0.04 9.57 -6.60
CA ALA A 214 0.75 8.76 -5.60
C ALA A 214 2.24 9.11 -5.52
N SER A 215 2.89 9.32 -6.67
CA SER A 215 4.28 9.77 -6.78
C SER A 215 4.49 11.16 -6.14
N LEU A 216 3.56 12.10 -6.39
CA LEU A 216 3.60 13.43 -5.81
C LEU A 216 3.40 13.48 -4.30
N TRP A 217 2.52 12.62 -3.78
CA TRP A 217 2.17 12.60 -2.37
C TRP A 217 2.07 11.17 -1.84
N PRO A 218 3.22 10.49 -1.63
CA PRO A 218 3.26 9.06 -1.28
C PRO A 218 2.61 8.73 0.07
N THR A 219 2.37 9.73 0.92
CA THR A 219 1.74 9.57 2.22
C THR A 219 0.20 9.50 2.14
N SER A 220 -0.42 9.84 1.01
CA SER A 220 -1.87 9.77 0.83
C SER A 220 -2.31 8.39 0.35
N GLY A 221 -3.29 7.80 1.04
CA GLY A 221 -3.84 6.49 0.67
C GLY A 221 -4.82 6.54 -0.50
N ASN A 222 -5.39 7.71 -0.78
CA ASN A 222 -6.48 7.87 -1.74
C ASN A 222 -6.10 7.48 -3.18
N PRO A 223 -4.95 7.88 -3.76
CA PRO A 223 -4.56 7.40 -5.08
C PRO A 223 -4.50 5.86 -5.17
N HIS A 224 -4.00 5.20 -4.13
CA HIS A 224 -3.97 3.74 -4.07
C HIS A 224 -5.37 3.14 -3.98
N HIS A 225 -6.27 3.72 -3.18
CA HIS A 225 -7.68 3.31 -3.15
C HIS A 225 -8.32 3.38 -4.54
N GLN A 226 -8.11 4.48 -5.27
CA GLN A 226 -8.65 4.65 -6.61
C GLN A 226 -8.06 3.66 -7.63
N LEU A 227 -6.77 3.36 -7.52
CA LEU A 227 -6.11 2.31 -8.32
C LEU A 227 -6.66 0.91 -8.01
N ALA A 228 -7.04 0.63 -6.76
CA ALA A 228 -7.67 -0.63 -6.40
C ALA A 228 -9.04 -0.81 -7.08
N ILE A 229 -9.84 0.26 -7.13
CA ILE A 229 -11.11 0.25 -7.87
C ILE A 229 -10.87 -0.04 -9.36
N LEU A 230 -9.89 0.59 -9.99
CA LEU A 230 -9.56 0.31 -11.39
C LEU A 230 -9.13 -1.14 -11.62
N ALA A 231 -8.31 -1.70 -10.72
CA ALA A 231 -7.91 -3.11 -10.77
C ALA A 231 -9.13 -4.04 -10.68
N SER A 232 -10.09 -3.73 -9.80
CA SER A 232 -11.33 -4.50 -9.65
C SER A 232 -12.20 -4.52 -10.92
N TYR A 233 -12.24 -3.42 -11.68
CA TYR A 233 -12.98 -3.35 -12.95
C TYR A 233 -12.37 -4.22 -14.05
N SER A 234 -11.09 -4.56 -13.93
CA SER A 234 -10.37 -5.46 -14.85
C SER A 234 -10.33 -6.91 -14.37
N GLY A 235 -10.90 -7.22 -13.20
CA GLY A 235 -10.84 -8.55 -12.59
C GLY A 235 -9.46 -8.91 -12.02
N ASP A 236 -8.59 -7.94 -11.80
CA ASP A 236 -7.29 -8.14 -11.12
C ASP A 236 -7.49 -8.05 -9.60
N ASP A 237 -8.01 -9.14 -9.01
CA ASP A 237 -8.30 -9.20 -7.58
C ASP A 237 -7.03 -9.03 -6.74
N LEU A 238 -5.91 -9.65 -7.14
CA LEU A 238 -4.64 -9.54 -6.42
C LEU A 238 -4.11 -8.10 -6.45
N GLY A 239 -4.13 -7.45 -7.61
CA GLY A 239 -3.77 -6.04 -7.75
C GLY A 239 -4.69 -5.10 -6.96
N SER A 240 -5.98 -5.42 -6.89
CA SER A 240 -6.95 -4.69 -6.07
C SER A 240 -6.61 -4.77 -4.58
N ILE A 241 -6.38 -5.97 -4.04
CA ILE A 241 -5.99 -6.16 -2.63
C ILE A 241 -4.67 -5.48 -2.32
N TYR A 242 -3.66 -5.62 -3.19
CA TYR A 242 -2.38 -4.93 -3.06
C TYR A 242 -2.57 -3.41 -2.90
N ARG A 243 -3.36 -2.80 -3.80
CA ARG A 243 -3.59 -1.35 -3.79
C ARG A 243 -4.43 -0.91 -2.58
N TYR A 244 -5.42 -1.68 -2.13
CA TYR A 244 -6.13 -1.38 -0.89
C TYR A 244 -5.23 -1.48 0.35
N PHE A 245 -4.33 -2.48 0.42
CA PHE A 245 -3.35 -2.57 1.50
C PHE A 245 -2.39 -1.38 1.50
N ARG A 246 -1.91 -0.96 0.32
CA ARG A 246 -1.14 0.28 0.16
C ARG A 246 -1.91 1.50 0.64
N SER A 247 -3.19 1.60 0.32
CA SER A 247 -4.07 2.68 0.79
C SER A 247 -4.21 2.75 2.32
N LEU A 248 -4.00 1.63 3.03
CA LEU A 248 -4.12 1.55 4.49
C LEU A 248 -2.78 1.68 5.23
N ALA A 249 -1.66 1.37 4.57
CA ALA A 249 -0.31 1.39 5.15
C ALA A 249 0.53 2.59 4.68
N VAL A 250 -0.06 3.77 4.72
CA VAL A 250 0.58 5.07 4.46
C VAL A 250 0.27 6.01 5.63
N SER A 251 0.98 7.13 5.74
CA SER A 251 0.81 8.06 6.88
C SER A 251 -0.57 8.69 6.97
N SER A 252 -1.27 8.88 5.84
CA SER A 252 -2.66 9.32 5.77
C SER A 252 -3.53 8.23 5.11
N PRO A 253 -3.95 7.19 5.86
CA PRO A 253 -4.75 6.10 5.33
C PRO A 253 -6.11 6.55 4.79
N PHE A 254 -6.54 5.98 3.67
CA PHE A 254 -7.91 6.16 3.19
C PHE A 254 -8.81 5.06 3.79
N THR A 255 -9.51 5.38 4.87
CA THR A 255 -10.21 4.39 5.73
C THR A 255 -11.31 3.61 5.00
N THR A 256 -11.92 4.16 3.95
CA THR A 256 -12.93 3.46 3.11
C THR A 256 -12.33 2.22 2.41
N ALA A 257 -11.01 2.15 2.24
CA ALA A 257 -10.34 0.96 1.73
C ALA A 257 -10.61 -0.29 2.60
N ARG A 258 -10.82 -0.12 3.91
CA ARG A 258 -11.11 -1.24 4.82
C ARG A 258 -12.46 -1.87 4.51
N ASP A 259 -13.49 -1.06 4.30
CA ASP A 259 -14.84 -1.54 3.97
C ASP A 259 -14.84 -2.24 2.61
N ASN A 260 -14.18 -1.64 1.61
CA ASN A 260 -14.06 -2.21 0.28
C ASN A 260 -13.22 -3.51 0.24
N LEU A 261 -12.24 -3.66 1.14
CA LEU A 261 -11.51 -4.93 1.31
C LEU A 261 -12.41 -6.06 1.80
N ILE A 262 -13.35 -5.78 2.71
CA ILE A 262 -14.28 -6.80 3.21
C ILE A 262 -15.12 -7.36 2.06
N ILE A 263 -15.68 -6.46 1.24
CA ILE A 263 -16.45 -6.83 0.04
C ILE A 263 -15.57 -7.62 -0.94
N ALA A 264 -14.34 -7.15 -1.20
CA ALA A 264 -13.40 -7.83 -2.09
C ALA A 264 -13.05 -9.25 -1.62
N PHE A 265 -12.85 -9.44 -0.31
CA PHE A 265 -12.58 -10.75 0.27
C PHE A 265 -13.80 -11.68 0.25
N GLU A 266 -15.02 -11.17 0.41
CA GLU A 266 -16.22 -12.00 0.27
C GLU A 266 -16.43 -12.45 -1.18
N LYS A 267 -16.25 -11.55 -2.15
CA LYS A 267 -16.26 -11.91 -3.57
C LYS A 267 -15.17 -12.95 -3.91
N ASN A 268 -13.97 -12.79 -3.36
CA ASN A 268 -12.90 -13.78 -3.53
C ASN A 268 -13.26 -15.13 -2.89
N ARG A 269 -13.92 -15.14 -1.73
CA ARG A 269 -14.39 -16.37 -1.07
C ARG A 269 -15.33 -17.16 -1.98
N GLN A 270 -16.25 -16.49 -2.67
CA GLN A 270 -17.14 -17.13 -3.66
C GLN A 270 -16.34 -17.71 -4.85
N SER A 271 -15.37 -16.94 -5.36
CA SER A 271 -14.48 -17.38 -6.45
C SER A 271 -13.63 -18.60 -6.05
N TYR A 272 -13.13 -18.63 -4.81
CA TYR A 272 -12.38 -19.75 -4.26
C TYR A 272 -13.25 -21.01 -4.14
N SER A 273 -14.50 -20.89 -3.71
CA SER A 273 -15.43 -22.03 -3.66
C SER A 273 -15.65 -22.66 -5.04
N GLN A 274 -15.73 -21.85 -6.10
CA GLN A 274 -15.92 -22.33 -7.48
C GLN A 274 -14.70 -23.10 -8.01
N LEU A 275 -13.47 -22.74 -7.61
CA LEU A 275 -12.26 -23.50 -7.99
C LEU A 275 -12.29 -24.96 -7.54
N SER A 276 -12.95 -25.25 -6.41
CA SER A 276 -13.05 -26.61 -5.86
C SER A 276 -14.05 -27.50 -6.59
N VAL A 277 -15.04 -26.90 -7.28
CA VAL A 277 -16.11 -27.62 -8.00
C VAL A 277 -15.64 -28.10 -9.37
N ASP A 278 -14.86 -27.31 -10.09
CA ASP A 278 -14.33 -27.68 -11.41
C ASP A 278 -13.32 -28.84 -11.36
N SER A 279 -12.63 -29.05 -10.22
CA SER A 279 -11.75 -30.21 -10.03
C SER A 279 -12.50 -31.53 -9.80
N LYS A 280 -13.81 -31.49 -9.49
CA LYS A 280 -14.62 -32.68 -9.16
C LYS A 280 -15.64 -33.07 -10.23
N VAL A 281 -15.80 -32.28 -11.30
CA VAL A 281 -16.76 -32.59 -12.37
C VAL A 281 -16.02 -32.84 -13.69
N SER A 282 -15.42 -34.02 -13.81
CA SER A 282 -15.31 -34.68 -15.12
C SER A 282 -16.54 -35.57 -15.26
N PRO A 283 -17.54 -35.20 -16.09
CA PRO A 283 -18.72 -36.03 -16.24
C PRO A 283 -18.36 -37.23 -17.11
N VAL A 284 -18.37 -38.41 -16.48
CA VAL A 284 -18.56 -39.69 -17.17
C VAL A 284 -19.73 -39.50 -18.13
N LYS A 285 -19.45 -39.57 -19.43
CA LYS A 285 -20.46 -39.56 -20.49
C LYS A 285 -21.41 -40.74 -20.26
N ALA A 286 -22.53 -40.50 -19.58
CA ALA A 286 -23.68 -41.37 -19.63
C ALA A 286 -24.32 -41.21 -21.02
N VAL A 287 -24.19 -42.27 -21.81
CA VAL A 287 -24.78 -42.41 -23.15
C VAL A 287 -26.31 -42.22 -23.07
N PRO A 288 -26.97 -41.55 -24.04
CA PRO A 288 -28.41 -41.38 -24.04
C PRO A 288 -29.11 -42.70 -24.40
N SER A 289 -30.06 -43.11 -23.55
CA SER A 289 -30.93 -44.27 -23.74
C SER A 289 -31.92 -44.07 -24.89
N ARG A 290 -31.57 -44.57 -26.09
CA ARG A 290 -32.54 -44.80 -27.17
C ARG A 290 -33.26 -46.14 -26.95
N LYS A 291 -34.56 -46.05 -26.66
CA LYS A 291 -35.50 -47.17 -26.74
C LYS A 291 -35.68 -47.61 -28.20
N ILE A 292 -35.68 -48.93 -28.43
CA ILE A 292 -36.39 -49.76 -29.45
C ILE A 292 -35.59 -51.09 -29.53
N GLY A 293 -36.14 -52.30 -29.39
CA GLY A 293 -37.54 -52.71 -29.34
C GLY A 293 -37.69 -54.21 -29.04
N LYS A 294 -38.93 -54.68 -29.19
CA LYS A 294 -39.39 -56.08 -29.15
C LYS A 294 -38.49 -57.02 -29.95
N GLY A 295 -38.02 -58.08 -29.27
CA GLY A 295 -38.21 -59.46 -29.70
C GLY A 295 -37.32 -60.05 -30.79
N ARG A 296 -36.63 -61.13 -30.39
CA ARG A 296 -36.72 -62.51 -30.95
C ARG A 296 -35.47 -63.05 -31.66
N GLY A 297 -34.81 -64.00 -30.97
CA GLY A 297 -34.00 -65.11 -31.52
C GLY A 297 -32.55 -64.78 -31.87
N LYS A 298 -31.58 -65.71 -31.94
CA LYS A 298 -31.43 -67.14 -31.62
C LYS A 298 -29.98 -67.50 -32.06
N GLY A 299 -29.26 -68.36 -31.33
CA GLY A 299 -28.01 -69.03 -31.76
C GLY A 299 -26.71 -68.34 -31.31
N GLU A 300 -25.92 -68.91 -30.37
CA GLU A 300 -24.85 -69.95 -30.56
C GLU A 300 -23.57 -69.35 -31.21
N VAL A 301 -22.29 -69.64 -30.87
CA VAL A 301 -21.57 -70.55 -29.93
C VAL A 301 -20.05 -70.16 -30.01
N ALA A 302 -19.33 -70.33 -28.89
CA ALA A 302 -17.90 -70.68 -28.70
C ALA A 302 -16.67 -69.89 -29.27
N HIS A 303 -15.82 -69.47 -28.31
CA HIS A 303 -14.37 -69.77 -28.07
C HIS A 303 -13.20 -69.25 -28.97
N PRO A 304 -11.99 -69.06 -28.37
CA PRO A 304 -10.90 -68.15 -28.78
C PRO A 304 -9.74 -68.87 -29.52
N PRO A 305 -8.61 -68.21 -29.89
CA PRO A 305 -7.42 -68.17 -29.01
C PRO A 305 -6.47 -66.94 -29.15
N GLU A 306 -5.44 -66.94 -28.30
CA GLU A 306 -4.27 -66.04 -28.16
C GLU A 306 -3.49 -65.76 -29.47
N ASP A 307 -2.86 -64.59 -29.66
CA ASP A 307 -1.50 -64.30 -29.15
C ASP A 307 -0.88 -63.00 -29.75
N SER A 308 0.03 -62.40 -28.97
CA SER A 308 1.15 -61.51 -29.36
C SER A 308 1.02 -59.97 -29.47
N LYS A 309 1.99 -59.34 -28.76
CA LYS A 309 2.68 -58.04 -28.93
C LYS A 309 2.26 -56.83 -28.07
N LEU A 310 3.05 -56.68 -27.01
CA LEU A 310 3.58 -55.45 -26.40
C LEU A 310 3.49 -54.19 -27.30
N GLU A 311 2.67 -53.22 -26.89
CA GLU A 311 2.95 -51.80 -27.08
C GLU A 311 2.63 -51.05 -25.77
N ALA A 312 3.66 -50.43 -25.21
CA ALA A 312 3.57 -49.56 -24.06
C ALA A 312 2.83 -48.28 -24.46
N THR A 313 1.58 -48.12 -24.03
CA THR A 313 0.86 -46.85 -24.11
C THR A 313 1.29 -45.96 -22.95
N SER A 314 2.21 -45.06 -23.27
CA SER A 314 2.58 -43.89 -22.48
C SER A 314 1.35 -43.18 -21.92
N THR A 315 1.25 -43.11 -20.60
CA THR A 315 0.50 -42.06 -19.93
C THR A 315 1.05 -40.71 -20.38
N LYS A 316 0.32 -40.02 -21.26
CA LYS A 316 0.58 -38.60 -21.53
C LYS A 316 0.33 -37.85 -20.22
N GLU A 317 1.39 -37.58 -19.47
CA GLU A 317 1.41 -36.51 -18.49
C GLU A 317 0.96 -35.23 -19.21
N SER A 318 -0.25 -34.78 -18.89
CA SER A 318 -0.73 -33.49 -19.38
C SER A 318 0.15 -32.43 -18.74
N THR A 319 0.93 -31.73 -19.56
CA THR A 319 1.72 -30.58 -19.11
C THR A 319 0.83 -29.62 -18.32
N PRO A 320 1.25 -29.16 -17.13
CA PRO A 320 0.46 -28.23 -16.33
C PRO A 320 0.17 -26.95 -17.11
N ASN A 321 -1.10 -26.54 -17.17
CA ASN A 321 -1.49 -25.29 -17.81
C ASN A 321 -1.12 -24.11 -16.90
N ILE A 322 0.09 -23.56 -17.08
CA ILE A 322 0.66 -22.51 -16.24
C ILE A 322 -0.29 -21.30 -16.03
N PRO A 323 -0.95 -20.74 -17.06
CA PRO A 323 -1.97 -19.70 -16.87
C PRO A 323 -3.11 -20.06 -15.91
N GLU A 324 -3.59 -21.30 -15.93
CA GLU A 324 -4.65 -21.76 -15.02
C GLU A 324 -4.13 -21.90 -13.59
N ILE A 325 -2.91 -22.42 -13.42
CA ILE A 325 -2.24 -22.48 -12.11
C ILE A 325 -2.03 -21.07 -11.57
N PHE A 326 -1.60 -20.13 -12.41
CA PHE A 326 -1.38 -18.74 -12.01
C PHE A 326 -2.68 -18.07 -11.55
N LYS A 327 -3.78 -18.28 -12.29
CA LYS A 327 -5.10 -17.80 -11.91
C LYS A 327 -5.56 -18.41 -10.58
N ALA A 328 -5.42 -19.72 -10.41
CA ALA A 328 -5.78 -20.41 -9.17
C ALA A 328 -4.94 -19.92 -7.98
N PHE A 329 -3.63 -19.74 -8.18
CA PHE A 329 -2.71 -19.18 -7.20
C PHE A 329 -3.17 -17.79 -6.75
N CYS A 330 -3.49 -16.87 -7.67
CA CYS A 330 -3.95 -15.53 -7.32
C CYS A 330 -5.20 -15.57 -6.42
N ILE A 331 -6.19 -16.39 -6.77
CA ILE A 331 -7.43 -16.54 -5.99
C ILE A 331 -7.13 -17.10 -4.59
N ARG A 332 -6.30 -18.15 -4.50
CA ARG A 332 -5.92 -18.81 -3.25
C ARG A 332 -5.06 -17.92 -2.36
N PHE A 333 -4.14 -17.16 -2.94
CA PHE A 333 -3.28 -16.21 -2.24
C PHE A 333 -4.10 -15.05 -1.66
N VAL A 334 -5.06 -14.52 -2.42
CA VAL A 334 -6.03 -13.54 -1.91
C VAL A 334 -6.86 -14.15 -0.78
N ARG A 335 -7.34 -15.39 -0.92
CA ARG A 335 -8.12 -16.09 0.11
C ARG A 335 -7.32 -16.26 1.41
N LEU A 336 -6.05 -16.65 1.31
CA LEU A 336 -5.14 -16.81 2.44
C LEU A 336 -5.01 -15.51 3.26
N ASN A 337 -4.75 -14.40 2.57
CA ASN A 337 -4.63 -13.09 3.22
C ASN A 337 -5.98 -12.57 3.72
N GLY A 338 -7.08 -12.90 3.04
CA GLY A 338 -8.44 -12.61 3.49
C GLY A 338 -8.75 -13.24 4.84
N VAL A 339 -8.47 -14.53 5.02
CA VAL A 339 -8.64 -15.26 6.29
C VAL A 339 -7.91 -14.56 7.45
N LEU A 340 -6.66 -14.11 7.22
CA LEU A 340 -5.87 -13.42 8.22
C LEU A 340 -6.36 -11.98 8.49
N PHE A 341 -6.83 -11.28 7.45
CA PHE A 341 -7.30 -9.91 7.55
C PHE A 341 -8.67 -9.80 8.22
N THR A 342 -9.64 -10.61 7.80
CA THR A 342 -11.01 -10.61 8.36
C THR A 342 -11.09 -11.37 9.68
N ARG A 343 -10.07 -12.19 9.99
CA ARG A 343 -10.02 -13.06 11.18
C ARG A 343 -11.14 -14.11 11.19
N THR A 344 -11.61 -14.51 10.02
CA THR A 344 -12.67 -15.51 9.84
C THR A 344 -12.16 -16.71 9.05
N SER A 345 -12.76 -17.88 9.29
CA SER A 345 -12.38 -19.14 8.65
C SER A 345 -10.94 -19.62 8.92
N LEU A 346 -10.39 -19.37 10.12
CA LEU A 346 -9.02 -19.76 10.48
C LEU A 346 -8.79 -21.28 10.41
N GLU A 347 -9.83 -22.08 10.60
CA GLU A 347 -9.81 -23.53 10.43
C GLU A 347 -9.42 -23.97 9.01
N THR A 348 -9.67 -23.11 8.01
CA THR A 348 -9.33 -23.37 6.60
C THR A 348 -7.89 -22.96 6.25
N PHE A 349 -7.19 -22.23 7.14
CA PHE A 349 -5.88 -21.63 6.85
C PHE A 349 -4.87 -22.67 6.35
N GLY A 350 -4.71 -23.79 7.07
CA GLY A 350 -3.71 -24.80 6.73
C GLY A 350 -3.91 -25.44 5.35
N GLU A 351 -5.16 -25.69 4.96
CA GLU A 351 -5.50 -26.21 3.64
C GLU A 351 -5.19 -25.18 2.55
N VAL A 352 -5.72 -23.95 2.69
CA VAL A 352 -5.51 -22.87 1.71
C VAL A 352 -4.03 -22.58 1.55
N PHE A 353 -3.30 -22.50 2.67
CA PHE A 353 -1.86 -22.25 2.70
C PHE A 353 -1.08 -23.33 1.94
N SER A 354 -1.39 -24.61 2.18
CA SER A 354 -0.73 -25.72 1.47
C SER A 354 -0.96 -25.66 -0.04
N LEU A 355 -2.16 -25.27 -0.48
CA LEU A 355 -2.48 -25.08 -1.90
C LEU A 355 -1.68 -23.91 -2.50
N VAL A 356 -1.59 -22.77 -1.79
CA VAL A 356 -0.79 -21.61 -2.20
C VAL A 356 0.68 -21.98 -2.33
N SER A 357 1.26 -22.65 -1.33
CA SER A 357 2.67 -23.08 -1.35
C SER A 357 2.96 -24.03 -2.52
N ARG A 358 2.02 -24.92 -2.86
CA ARG A 358 2.17 -25.82 -4.00
C ARG A 358 2.10 -25.07 -5.33
N ASP A 359 1.06 -24.26 -5.54
CA ASP A 359 0.90 -23.53 -6.80
C ASP A 359 2.09 -22.57 -7.04
N LEU A 360 2.60 -21.93 -5.98
CA LEU A 360 3.80 -21.10 -6.06
C LEU A 360 5.02 -21.89 -6.51
N GLN A 361 5.23 -23.09 -5.98
CA GLN A 361 6.35 -23.95 -6.39
C GLN A 361 6.25 -24.37 -7.85
N ASP A 362 5.04 -24.70 -8.31
CA ASP A 362 4.79 -25.02 -9.72
C ASP A 362 5.08 -23.81 -10.63
N LEU A 363 4.67 -22.60 -10.21
CA LEU A 363 4.89 -21.35 -10.95
C LEU A 363 6.34 -20.87 -10.94
N LEU A 364 7.07 -21.05 -9.84
CA LEU A 364 8.47 -20.67 -9.77
C LEU A 364 9.34 -21.47 -10.74
N SER A 365 8.86 -22.63 -11.23
CA SER A 365 9.58 -23.57 -12.12
C SER A 365 10.87 -24.12 -11.52
N SER A 366 11.55 -25.02 -12.22
CA SER A 366 12.84 -25.58 -11.79
C SER A 366 13.86 -25.55 -12.94
N GLY A 367 15.14 -25.70 -12.61
CA GLY A 367 16.25 -25.68 -13.58
C GLY A 367 17.12 -24.42 -13.50
N ALA A 368 18.11 -24.32 -14.39
CA ALA A 368 19.11 -23.25 -14.36
C ALA A 368 18.62 -21.91 -14.95
N GLU A 369 17.60 -21.96 -15.80
CA GLU A 369 17.01 -20.80 -16.49
C GLU A 369 15.73 -20.36 -15.81
N GLU A 370 15.44 -19.07 -15.90
CA GLU A 370 14.25 -18.44 -15.32
C GLU A 370 13.07 -18.45 -16.32
N ALA A 371 11.89 -18.86 -15.86
CA ALA A 371 10.67 -18.88 -16.67
C ALA A 371 9.72 -17.74 -16.25
N LEU A 372 9.19 -17.00 -17.24
CA LEU A 372 8.30 -15.86 -17.02
C LEU A 372 6.83 -16.32 -16.87
N ASN A 373 6.52 -16.98 -15.76
CA ASN A 373 5.22 -17.61 -15.53
C ASN A 373 4.16 -16.66 -14.93
N PHE A 374 4.55 -15.46 -14.51
CA PHE A 374 3.69 -14.51 -13.78
C PHE A 374 3.24 -13.31 -14.63
N GLY A 375 3.78 -13.16 -15.84
CA GLY A 375 3.57 -12.00 -16.69
C GLY A 375 4.28 -12.17 -18.03
N THR A 376 4.09 -11.21 -18.93
CA THR A 376 4.60 -11.28 -20.31
C THR A 376 6.09 -10.98 -20.43
N ASP A 377 6.64 -10.20 -19.50
CA ASP A 377 8.05 -9.83 -19.45
C ASP A 377 8.61 -9.83 -18.01
N ALA A 378 9.93 -9.65 -17.87
CA ALA A 378 10.60 -9.64 -16.57
C ALA A 378 10.11 -8.51 -15.64
N VAL A 379 9.62 -7.40 -16.20
CA VAL A 379 9.14 -6.24 -15.42
C VAL A 379 7.80 -6.59 -14.78
N GLU A 380 6.87 -7.16 -15.53
CA GLU A 380 5.58 -7.62 -14.99
C GLU A 380 5.75 -8.73 -13.95
N ASN A 381 6.66 -9.68 -14.22
CA ASN A 381 6.98 -10.75 -13.27
C ASN A 381 7.58 -10.17 -11.97
N GLY A 382 8.56 -9.27 -12.08
CA GLY A 382 9.16 -8.61 -10.92
C GLY A 382 8.17 -7.76 -10.13
N LEU A 383 7.30 -7.01 -10.81
CA LEU A 383 6.25 -6.22 -10.19
C LEU A 383 5.26 -7.10 -9.42
N LEU A 384 4.86 -8.26 -9.96
CA LEU A 384 4.01 -9.18 -9.21
C LEU A 384 4.70 -9.65 -7.93
N ILE A 385 5.97 -10.04 -8.00
CA ILE A 385 6.71 -10.52 -6.83
C ILE A 385 6.80 -9.42 -5.76
N VAL A 386 7.06 -8.17 -6.15
CA VAL A 386 7.02 -7.02 -5.23
C VAL A 386 5.64 -6.85 -4.59
N ARG A 387 4.55 -7.01 -5.36
CA ARG A 387 3.18 -6.95 -4.83
C ARG A 387 2.87 -8.08 -3.84
N LEU A 388 3.29 -9.31 -4.13
CA LEU A 388 3.14 -10.46 -3.22
C LEU A 388 3.85 -10.19 -1.89
N VAL A 389 5.10 -9.73 -1.96
CA VAL A 389 5.90 -9.40 -0.77
C VAL A 389 5.27 -8.27 0.02
N ALA A 390 4.81 -7.20 -0.64
CA ALA A 390 4.14 -6.09 0.04
C ALA A 390 2.83 -6.54 0.74
N ILE A 391 2.05 -7.43 0.12
CA ILE A 391 0.87 -8.04 0.74
C ILE A 391 1.26 -8.83 1.98
N ILE A 392 2.30 -9.67 1.90
CA ILE A 392 2.80 -10.47 3.05
C ILE A 392 3.24 -9.56 4.20
N ILE A 393 4.05 -8.53 3.90
CA ILE A 393 4.54 -7.56 4.88
C ILE A 393 3.37 -6.82 5.52
N PHE A 394 2.40 -6.36 4.73
CA PHE A 394 1.20 -5.70 5.25
C PHE A 394 0.41 -6.63 6.17
N THR A 395 0.20 -7.89 5.78
CA THR A 395 -0.55 -8.86 6.59
C THR A 395 0.11 -9.05 7.95
N VAL A 396 1.43 -9.23 8.01
CA VAL A 396 2.16 -9.28 9.28
C VAL A 396 2.00 -7.96 10.05
N HIS A 397 2.23 -6.82 9.41
CA HIS A 397 2.12 -5.51 10.04
C HIS A 397 0.72 -5.26 10.64
N ASN A 398 -0.35 -5.56 9.89
CA ASN A 398 -1.73 -5.36 10.31
C ASN A 398 -2.12 -6.25 11.49
N VAL A 399 -1.67 -7.51 11.52
CA VAL A 399 -1.90 -8.41 12.66
C VAL A 399 -1.03 -8.03 13.86
N ASN A 400 0.17 -7.50 13.63
CA ASN A 400 1.08 -7.10 14.69
C ASN A 400 0.72 -5.77 15.36
N ARG A 401 -0.23 -5.00 14.83
CA ARG A 401 -0.67 -3.75 15.46
C ARG A 401 -1.36 -4.02 16.81
N GLU A 402 -0.79 -3.46 17.86
CA GLU A 402 -1.36 -3.46 19.19
C GLU A 402 -2.48 -2.43 19.27
N VAL A 403 -3.58 -2.79 19.91
CA VAL A 403 -4.67 -1.87 20.22
C VAL A 403 -4.77 -1.86 21.73
N GLU A 404 -4.69 -0.67 22.34
CA GLU A 404 -4.86 -0.54 23.78
C GLU A 404 -6.26 -1.02 24.21
N GLY A 405 -6.34 -1.75 25.32
CA GLY A 405 -7.62 -2.27 25.84
C GLY A 405 -8.11 -3.58 25.23
N GLN A 406 -7.24 -4.36 24.57
CA GLN A 406 -7.59 -5.71 24.09
C GLN A 406 -8.00 -6.65 25.23
N SER A 407 -9.07 -7.41 25.01
CA SER A 407 -9.47 -8.53 25.86
C SER A 407 -8.49 -9.70 25.74
N TYR A 408 -8.44 -10.55 26.78
CA TYR A 408 -7.60 -11.76 26.76
C TYR A 408 -7.88 -12.68 25.56
N ALA A 409 -9.15 -12.79 25.14
CA ALA A 409 -9.53 -13.58 23.97
C ALA A 409 -8.96 -12.99 22.67
N GLU A 410 -8.95 -11.66 22.52
CA GLU A 410 -8.37 -10.98 21.36
C GLU A 410 -6.85 -11.13 21.32
N ILE A 411 -6.19 -11.10 22.47
CA ILE A 411 -4.74 -11.35 22.58
C ILE A 411 -4.40 -12.78 22.13
N LEU A 412 -5.13 -13.78 22.63
CA LEU A 412 -4.93 -15.17 22.22
C LEU A 412 -5.19 -15.38 20.72
N GLN A 413 -6.26 -14.81 20.17
CA GLN A 413 -6.55 -14.89 18.75
C GLN A 413 -5.46 -14.20 17.91
N ARG A 414 -4.96 -13.04 18.36
CA ARG A 414 -3.84 -12.32 17.71
C ARG A 414 -2.58 -13.16 17.66
N SER A 415 -2.26 -13.91 18.72
CA SER A 415 -1.11 -14.82 18.75
C SER A 415 -1.18 -15.88 17.63
N VAL A 416 -2.33 -16.56 17.49
CA VAL A 416 -2.54 -17.56 16.44
C VAL A 416 -2.48 -16.93 15.03
N LEU A 417 -3.05 -15.73 14.86
CA LEU A 417 -2.99 -14.99 13.60
C LEU A 417 -1.54 -14.62 13.24
N LEU A 418 -0.75 -14.16 14.22
CA LEU A 418 0.66 -13.83 14.01
C LEU A 418 1.47 -15.06 13.61
N GLN A 419 1.28 -16.17 14.31
CA GLN A 419 1.93 -17.44 13.99
C GLN A 419 1.65 -17.86 12.55
N ASN A 420 0.38 -17.82 12.13
CA ASN A 420 -0.02 -18.14 10.75
C ASN A 420 0.57 -17.15 9.73
N ALA A 421 0.52 -15.85 10.01
CA ALA A 421 1.07 -14.82 9.14
C ALA A 421 2.59 -14.98 8.95
N PHE A 422 3.34 -15.24 10.04
CA PHE A 422 4.78 -15.48 9.97
C PHE A 422 5.11 -16.79 9.27
N THR A 423 4.38 -17.88 9.56
CA THR A 423 4.58 -19.16 8.88
C THR A 423 4.44 -18.99 7.37
N ALA A 424 3.38 -18.32 6.93
CA ALA A 424 3.18 -18.02 5.51
C ALA A 424 4.28 -17.12 4.93
N ALA A 425 4.66 -16.05 5.64
CA ALA A 425 5.69 -15.11 5.19
C ALA A 425 7.04 -15.80 4.97
N PHE A 426 7.54 -16.52 5.97
CA PHE A 426 8.86 -17.15 5.91
C PHE A 426 8.88 -18.33 4.93
N GLU A 427 7.85 -19.16 4.87
CA GLU A 427 7.83 -20.31 3.95
C GLU A 427 7.74 -19.86 2.48
N ILE A 428 6.84 -18.92 2.15
CA ILE A 428 6.70 -18.38 0.78
C ILE A 428 8.02 -17.73 0.33
N MET A 429 8.63 -16.90 1.18
CA MET A 429 9.91 -16.28 0.87
C MET A 429 11.05 -17.29 0.80
N GLY A 430 11.01 -18.35 1.61
CA GLY A 430 11.94 -19.47 1.54
C GLY A 430 11.88 -20.18 0.18
N HIS A 431 10.69 -20.37 -0.39
CA HIS A 431 10.54 -20.92 -1.74
C HIS A 431 11.08 -19.99 -2.84
N ILE A 432 10.85 -18.68 -2.74
CA ILE A 432 11.41 -17.68 -3.66
C ILE A 432 12.94 -17.67 -3.62
N LEU A 433 13.53 -17.73 -2.42
CA LEU A 433 14.99 -17.83 -2.24
C LEU A 433 15.52 -19.16 -2.79
N LYS A 434 14.87 -20.27 -2.46
CA LYS A 434 15.22 -21.60 -2.99
C LYS A 434 15.25 -21.60 -4.52
N ARG A 435 14.27 -20.96 -5.15
CA ARG A 435 14.26 -20.81 -6.61
C ARG A 435 15.45 -20.00 -7.11
N SER A 436 15.72 -18.87 -6.49
CA SER A 436 16.84 -17.99 -6.86
C SER A 436 18.20 -18.70 -6.77
N ILE A 437 18.37 -19.61 -5.80
CA ILE A 437 19.57 -20.45 -5.64
C ILE A 437 19.74 -21.46 -6.79
N GLN A 438 18.69 -21.82 -7.52
CA GLN A 438 18.79 -22.76 -8.64
C GLN A 438 19.23 -22.09 -9.96
N LEU A 439 19.04 -20.78 -10.09
CA LEU A 439 19.34 -20.02 -11.32
C LEU A 439 20.84 -19.91 -11.59
N HIS A 440 21.28 -19.90 -12.84
CA HIS A 440 22.71 -19.72 -13.14
C HIS A 440 23.25 -18.38 -12.62
N ASP A 441 22.54 -17.28 -12.92
CA ASP A 441 22.84 -15.95 -12.39
C ASP A 441 21.67 -15.39 -11.57
N PRO A 442 21.65 -15.58 -10.23
CA PRO A 442 20.61 -15.00 -9.39
C PRO A 442 20.57 -13.49 -9.48
N SER A 443 21.67 -12.81 -9.79
CA SER A 443 21.71 -11.34 -9.76
C SER A 443 20.86 -10.68 -10.87
N SER A 444 20.48 -11.41 -11.91
CA SER A 444 19.62 -10.92 -13.01
C SER A 444 18.15 -11.28 -12.87
N SER A 445 17.78 -12.01 -11.81
CA SER A 445 16.44 -12.59 -11.68
C SER A 445 15.37 -11.53 -11.43
N TYR A 446 14.17 -11.73 -12.00
CA TYR A 446 13.00 -10.89 -11.66
C TYR A 446 12.54 -11.04 -10.20
N LEU A 447 13.03 -12.06 -9.47
CA LEU A 447 12.70 -12.30 -8.06
C LEU A 447 13.42 -11.35 -7.10
N LEU A 448 14.57 -10.82 -7.51
CA LEU A 448 15.46 -10.03 -6.67
C LEU A 448 14.84 -8.76 -6.06
N PRO A 449 14.03 -7.98 -6.78
CA PRO A 449 13.35 -6.81 -6.23
C PRO A 449 12.47 -7.14 -5.02
N GLY A 450 11.68 -8.24 -5.07
CA GLY A 450 10.89 -8.65 -3.91
C GLY A 450 11.74 -9.23 -2.77
N ILE A 451 12.83 -9.93 -3.10
CA ILE A 451 13.78 -10.41 -2.09
C ILE A 451 14.40 -9.21 -1.34
N LEU A 452 14.86 -8.19 -2.06
CA LEU A 452 15.40 -6.95 -1.49
C LEU A 452 14.41 -6.34 -0.49
N VAL A 453 13.18 -6.10 -0.95
CA VAL A 453 12.11 -5.51 -0.12
C VAL A 453 11.90 -6.30 1.18
N PHE A 454 11.88 -7.64 1.09
CA PHE A 454 11.64 -8.48 2.27
C PHE A 454 12.83 -8.49 3.24
N VAL A 455 14.07 -8.58 2.75
CA VAL A 455 15.25 -8.61 3.64
C VAL A 455 15.52 -7.26 4.30
N GLU A 456 15.26 -6.14 3.61
CA GLU A 456 15.38 -4.81 4.20
C GLU A 456 14.30 -4.55 5.24
N TRP A 457 13.07 -5.02 5.00
CA TRP A 457 12.01 -5.00 6.01
C TRP A 457 12.43 -5.74 7.29
N LEU A 458 12.98 -6.94 7.16
CA LEU A 458 13.49 -7.71 8.30
C LEU A 458 14.64 -6.99 9.00
N ALA A 459 15.60 -6.42 8.25
CA ALA A 459 16.74 -5.70 8.82
C ALA A 459 16.31 -4.48 9.65
N CYS A 460 15.17 -3.89 9.33
CA CYS A 460 14.58 -2.77 10.08
C CYS A 460 13.68 -3.20 11.24
N ARG A 461 13.45 -4.51 11.45
CA ARG A 461 12.52 -5.07 12.44
C ARG A 461 13.15 -6.23 13.22
N PRO A 462 14.11 -5.93 14.12
CA PRO A 462 14.79 -6.97 14.91
C PRO A 462 13.82 -7.80 15.77
N ASP A 463 12.69 -7.21 16.18
CA ASP A 463 11.59 -7.89 16.90
C ASP A 463 11.01 -9.08 16.13
N ILE A 464 10.91 -8.96 14.80
CA ILE A 464 10.38 -10.01 13.92
C ILE A 464 11.41 -11.12 13.68
N VAL A 465 12.69 -10.74 13.63
CA VAL A 465 13.83 -11.62 13.31
C VAL A 465 14.11 -12.60 14.45
N VAL A 466 14.23 -12.10 15.68
CA VAL A 466 14.59 -12.92 16.85
C VAL A 466 13.50 -13.95 17.16
N GLY A 467 12.23 -13.55 17.07
CA GLY A 467 11.09 -14.43 17.32
C GLY A 467 11.05 -14.98 18.75
N SER A 468 10.42 -14.26 19.68
CA SER A 468 10.15 -14.78 21.02
C SER A 468 9.05 -15.86 20.99
N ASP A 469 9.23 -16.95 21.73
CA ASP A 469 8.26 -18.05 21.93
C ASP A 469 7.62 -18.59 20.65
N VAL A 470 8.47 -19.08 19.75
CA VAL A 470 8.06 -19.58 18.42
C VAL A 470 7.46 -20.99 18.52
N GLU A 471 6.21 -21.16 18.10
CA GLU A 471 5.59 -22.48 18.00
C GLU A 471 6.25 -23.31 16.87
N GLU A 472 6.24 -24.64 17.00
CA GLU A 472 6.97 -25.59 16.14
C GLU A 472 6.81 -25.32 14.64
N LYS A 473 5.58 -25.11 14.14
CA LYS A 473 5.33 -24.85 12.71
C LYS A 473 5.99 -23.58 12.20
N GLN A 474 5.92 -22.51 12.98
CA GLN A 474 6.55 -21.23 12.64
C GLN A 474 8.08 -21.35 12.73
N ALA A 475 8.60 -22.11 13.69
CA ALA A 475 10.03 -22.38 13.83
C ALA A 475 10.57 -23.12 12.61
N VAL A 476 9.86 -24.14 12.11
CA VAL A 476 10.20 -24.87 10.88
C VAL A 476 10.24 -23.95 9.66
N ALA A 477 9.23 -23.09 9.49
CA ALA A 477 9.19 -22.15 8.37
C ALA A 477 10.33 -21.12 8.43
N ARG A 478 10.63 -20.57 9.61
CA ARG A 478 11.76 -19.68 9.85
C ARG A 478 13.10 -20.35 9.56
N LEU A 479 13.30 -21.57 10.05
CA LEU A 479 14.50 -22.35 9.82
C LEU A 479 14.70 -22.63 8.33
N PHE A 480 13.63 -23.02 7.62
CA PHE A 480 13.66 -23.19 6.17
C PHE A 480 14.10 -21.91 5.46
N PHE A 481 13.46 -20.78 5.78
CA PHE A 481 13.81 -19.48 5.22
C PHE A 481 15.27 -19.11 5.46
N TRP A 482 15.74 -19.15 6.71
CA TRP A 482 17.11 -18.71 7.05
C TRP A 482 18.16 -19.58 6.37
N ASN A 483 17.96 -20.90 6.32
CA ASN A 483 18.84 -21.80 5.57
C ASN A 483 18.93 -21.42 4.09
N GLN A 484 17.79 -21.14 3.44
CA GLN A 484 17.81 -20.67 2.04
C GLN A 484 18.44 -19.27 1.93
N CYS A 485 18.17 -18.36 2.86
CA CYS A 485 18.70 -17.00 2.86
C CYS A 485 20.23 -16.99 2.91
N ILE A 486 20.85 -17.76 3.82
CA ILE A 486 22.32 -17.85 3.92
C ILE A 486 22.94 -18.46 2.65
N LEU A 487 22.34 -19.52 2.11
CA LEU A 487 22.79 -20.12 0.85
C LEU A 487 22.70 -19.12 -0.32
N PHE A 488 21.61 -18.37 -0.40
CA PHE A 488 21.39 -17.35 -1.41
C PHE A 488 22.39 -16.19 -1.30
N LEU A 489 22.59 -15.66 -0.09
CA LEU A 489 23.55 -14.58 0.17
C LEU A 489 24.97 -15.01 -0.22
N ASN A 490 25.40 -16.22 0.16
CA ASN A 490 26.70 -16.76 -0.24
C ASN A 490 26.85 -16.94 -1.76
N LYS A 491 25.77 -17.32 -2.43
CA LYS A 491 25.74 -17.41 -3.90
C LYS A 491 25.86 -16.03 -4.54
N LEU A 492 25.18 -15.02 -4.01
CA LEU A 492 25.30 -13.62 -4.46
C LEU A 492 26.70 -13.06 -4.24
N THR A 493 27.35 -13.37 -3.12
CA THR A 493 28.74 -12.94 -2.86
C THR A 493 29.72 -13.52 -3.87
N SER A 494 29.42 -14.71 -4.39
CA SER A 494 30.21 -15.35 -5.45
C SER A 494 29.94 -14.78 -6.85
N SER A 495 28.99 -13.85 -7.00
CA SER A 495 28.67 -13.19 -8.26
C SER A 495 29.68 -12.11 -8.61
N LYS A 496 29.90 -11.89 -9.92
CA LYS A 496 30.90 -10.96 -10.47
C LYS A 496 30.73 -9.49 -10.06
N PHE A 497 29.62 -9.14 -9.41
CA PHE A 497 29.31 -7.76 -9.01
C PHE A 497 29.90 -7.36 -7.66
N VAL A 498 30.41 -8.31 -6.87
CA VAL A 498 30.97 -8.05 -5.53
C VAL A 498 32.48 -7.80 -5.56
N SER A 499 33.17 -8.10 -6.67
CA SER A 499 34.63 -8.00 -6.77
C SER A 499 35.18 -6.58 -7.04
N VAL A 500 34.38 -5.51 -6.96
CA VAL A 500 34.81 -4.14 -7.33
C VAL A 500 34.99 -3.20 -6.12
N THR A 501 34.57 -3.56 -4.92
CA THR A 501 34.84 -2.74 -3.72
C THR A 501 36.01 -3.33 -2.92
N GLU A 502 37.24 -3.05 -3.39
CA GLU A 502 38.49 -3.30 -2.67
C GLU A 502 38.91 -2.15 -1.73
N ASN A 503 38.06 -1.12 -1.57
CA ASN A 503 38.32 -0.09 -0.56
C ASN A 503 37.52 -0.42 0.70
N GLY A 504 38.24 -0.78 1.75
CA GLY A 504 37.69 -1.23 3.01
C GLY A 504 37.00 -0.12 3.78
N ASP A 505 35.67 -0.19 3.82
CA ASP A 505 34.90 0.25 4.98
C ASP A 505 33.81 -0.78 5.29
N GLU A 506 34.13 -1.61 6.29
CA GLU A 506 33.16 -2.37 7.04
C GLU A 506 32.43 -1.41 7.97
N THR A 507 31.25 -0.87 7.62
CA THR A 507 30.28 -0.29 8.61
C THR A 507 29.00 0.28 7.99
N CYS A 508 28.46 -0.29 6.91
CA CYS A 508 27.28 0.30 6.29
C CYS A 508 25.94 0.06 7.06
N PHE A 509 25.89 -0.77 8.11
CA PHE A 509 24.63 -1.09 8.79
C PHE A 509 24.66 -1.10 10.32
N PHE A 510 25.81 -0.86 10.97
CA PHE A 510 25.85 -0.81 12.43
C PHE A 510 25.30 0.50 13.02
N ASN A 511 25.13 1.54 12.19
CA ASN A 511 24.62 2.82 12.68
C ASN A 511 23.87 3.60 11.58
N MET A 512 22.53 3.47 11.53
CA MET A 512 21.66 4.22 10.61
C MET A 512 21.76 5.76 10.75
N SER A 513 22.46 6.26 11.79
CA SER A 513 22.65 7.70 12.03
C SER A 513 23.92 8.30 11.41
N ARG A 514 24.84 7.49 10.87
CA ARG A 514 26.08 7.96 10.26
C ARG A 514 26.44 7.15 9.02
N TYR A 515 25.92 7.58 7.87
CA TYR A 515 26.39 7.13 6.57
C TYR A 515 27.39 8.13 6.01
N ASP A 516 28.60 7.68 5.72
CA ASP A 516 29.62 8.52 5.10
C ASP A 516 29.20 8.89 3.66
N GLU A 517 29.52 10.12 3.23
CA GLU A 517 29.06 10.72 1.98
C GLU A 517 29.66 10.06 0.71
N GLY A 518 30.62 9.15 0.89
CA GLY A 518 31.35 8.48 -0.19
C GLY A 518 30.66 7.27 -0.85
N GLU A 519 29.67 6.64 -0.20
CA GLU A 519 28.96 5.46 -0.75
C GLU A 519 27.67 5.85 -1.49
N THR A 520 27.80 6.41 -2.70
CA THR A 520 26.66 6.97 -3.44
C THR A 520 25.75 5.94 -4.13
N ASP A 521 26.22 4.71 -4.38
CA ASP A 521 25.48 3.69 -5.14
C ASP A 521 24.42 2.98 -4.27
N ASN A 522 24.66 2.83 -2.96
CA ASN A 522 23.74 2.18 -2.01
C ASN A 522 22.52 3.06 -1.66
N ARG A 523 22.61 4.38 -1.90
CA ARG A 523 21.53 5.34 -1.66
C ARG A 523 20.56 5.45 -2.84
N LEU A 524 20.82 4.80 -3.98
CA LEU A 524 19.95 4.91 -5.14
C LEU A 524 18.60 4.25 -4.87
N ALA A 525 17.52 5.03 -4.94
CA ALA A 525 16.17 4.46 -5.01
C ALA A 525 16.01 3.69 -6.32
N LEU A 526 15.67 2.41 -6.21
CA LEU A 526 15.37 1.52 -7.31
C LEU A 526 13.87 1.56 -7.62
N TRP A 527 13.45 0.99 -8.75
CA TRP A 527 12.05 1.06 -9.19
C TRP A 527 11.09 0.45 -8.16
N GLU A 528 11.52 -0.58 -7.41
CA GLU A 528 10.73 -1.18 -6.33
C GLU A 528 10.53 -0.24 -5.14
N ASP A 529 11.50 0.65 -4.88
CA ASP A 529 11.40 1.67 -3.84
C ASP A 529 10.41 2.76 -4.26
N PHE A 530 10.44 3.18 -5.53
CA PHE A 530 9.43 4.10 -6.08
C PHE A 530 8.03 3.48 -6.05
N GLU A 531 7.88 2.21 -6.46
CA GLU A 531 6.59 1.53 -6.40
C GLU A 531 6.08 1.48 -4.97
N LEU A 532 6.93 1.23 -3.97
CA LEU A 532 6.56 1.12 -2.55
C LEU A 532 6.75 2.40 -1.72
N ARG A 533 6.99 3.56 -2.36
CA ARG A 533 7.20 4.82 -1.63
C ARG A 533 6.01 5.13 -0.73
N GLY A 534 6.29 5.55 0.51
CA GLY A 534 5.27 5.87 1.51
C GLY A 534 4.66 4.66 2.24
N PHE A 535 5.04 3.43 1.89
CA PHE A 535 4.59 2.22 2.57
C PHE A 535 5.22 2.13 3.97
N ILE A 536 4.43 2.42 5.01
CA ILE A 536 4.88 2.54 6.41
C ILE A 536 5.78 1.40 6.87
N PRO A 537 5.48 0.11 6.60
CA PRO A 537 6.34 -0.99 7.06
C PRO A 537 7.79 -0.92 6.56
N LEU A 538 8.04 -0.24 5.44
CA LEU A 538 9.37 -0.06 4.84
C LEU A 538 9.96 1.32 5.07
N LEU A 539 9.26 2.23 5.77
CA LEU A 539 9.71 3.60 5.95
C LEU A 539 11.15 3.69 6.50
N PRO A 540 11.56 2.90 7.53
CA PRO A 540 12.95 2.96 8.02
C PRO A 540 14.00 2.65 6.95
N ALA A 541 13.74 1.69 6.04
CA ALA A 541 14.64 1.35 4.94
C ALA A 541 14.66 2.44 3.84
N GLN A 542 13.55 3.15 3.64
CA GLN A 542 13.42 4.16 2.60
C GLN A 542 14.01 5.53 2.98
N LEU A 543 14.15 5.84 4.28
CA LEU A 543 14.64 7.15 4.75
C LEU A 543 16.04 7.51 4.25
N ILE A 544 16.87 6.51 3.96
CA ILE A 544 18.26 6.69 3.51
C ILE A 544 18.40 6.78 1.98
N LEU A 545 17.31 6.56 1.24
CA LEU A 545 17.31 6.48 -0.22
C LEU A 545 17.10 7.87 -0.86
N ASP A 546 17.82 8.09 -1.95
CA ASP A 546 17.72 9.25 -2.83
C ASP A 546 16.69 8.97 -3.93
N PHE A 547 15.51 9.59 -3.79
CA PHE A 547 14.41 9.54 -4.77
C PHE A 547 14.51 10.64 -5.84
N SER A 548 15.54 11.49 -5.83
CA SER A 548 15.67 12.62 -6.77
C SER A 548 16.26 12.23 -8.13
N ARG A 549 16.90 11.05 -8.21
CA ARG A 549 17.55 10.55 -9.41
C ARG A 549 16.55 9.79 -10.29
N ASN A 550 16.18 10.39 -11.42
CA ASN A 550 15.37 9.69 -12.43
C ASN A 550 16.13 8.54 -13.08
N HIS A 551 15.43 7.43 -13.35
CA HIS A 551 15.85 6.30 -14.19
C HIS A 551 16.00 6.68 -15.68
N THR A 552 16.69 7.78 -16.02
CA THR A 552 16.94 8.13 -17.42
C THR A 552 17.94 7.13 -18.00
N GLY A 553 17.41 6.18 -18.77
CA GLY A 553 18.15 5.09 -19.41
C GLY A 553 19.33 5.55 -20.26
N GLY A 554 20.51 5.58 -19.65
CA GLY A 554 21.75 5.30 -20.35
C GLY A 554 21.96 3.79 -20.40
N GLY A 555 22.67 3.27 -21.42
CA GLY A 555 22.88 1.83 -21.62
C GLY A 555 23.55 1.07 -20.47
N ASP A 556 24.08 1.77 -19.46
CA ASP A 556 24.69 1.20 -18.25
C ASP A 556 23.76 1.24 -17.00
N SER A 557 22.55 1.82 -17.11
CA SER A 557 21.61 1.98 -15.99
C SER A 557 21.21 0.63 -15.38
N GLY A 558 20.92 -0.37 -16.21
CA GLY A 558 20.50 -1.69 -15.73
C GLY A 558 21.58 -2.42 -14.94
N ASN A 559 22.86 -2.27 -15.31
CA ASN A 559 23.98 -2.88 -14.56
C ASN A 559 24.22 -2.19 -13.23
N LYS A 560 24.03 -0.86 -13.17
CA LYS A 560 24.14 -0.09 -11.92
C LYS A 560 23.02 -0.45 -10.94
N GLU A 561 21.77 -0.48 -11.41
CA GLU A 561 20.62 -0.90 -10.59
C GLU A 561 20.77 -2.33 -10.09
N LYS A 562 21.24 -3.24 -10.96
CA LYS A 562 21.57 -4.61 -10.59
C LYS A 562 22.63 -4.68 -9.49
N ARG A 563 23.72 -3.93 -9.62
CA ARG A 563 24.79 -3.86 -8.61
C ARG A 563 24.27 -3.30 -7.29
N ALA A 564 23.58 -2.17 -7.31
CA ALA A 564 23.02 -1.53 -6.13
C ALA A 564 22.07 -2.49 -5.38
N ARG A 565 21.22 -3.22 -6.11
CA ARG A 565 20.32 -4.23 -5.54
C ARG A 565 21.08 -5.34 -4.83
N VAL A 566 22.12 -5.91 -5.46
CA VAL A 566 22.94 -6.96 -4.84
C VAL A 566 23.67 -6.43 -3.61
N GLN A 567 24.23 -5.21 -3.67
CA GLN A 567 24.91 -4.59 -2.54
C GLN A 567 23.98 -4.37 -1.35
N ARG A 568 22.77 -3.83 -1.58
CA ARG A 568 21.75 -3.63 -0.55
C ARG A 568 21.28 -4.94 0.07
N ILE A 569 21.03 -5.99 -0.73
CA ILE A 569 20.68 -7.33 -0.22
C ILE A 569 21.79 -7.88 0.70
N LEU A 570 23.05 -7.80 0.28
CA LEU A 570 24.17 -8.31 1.07
C LEU A 570 24.36 -7.50 2.37
N ALA A 571 24.12 -6.20 2.30
CA ALA A 571 24.27 -5.32 3.44
C ALA A 571 23.14 -5.51 4.48
N ALA A 572 21.89 -5.67 4.03
CA ALA A 572 20.78 -6.12 4.88
C ALA A 572 21.07 -7.52 5.48
N GLY A 573 21.62 -8.44 4.68
CA GLY A 573 22.05 -9.76 5.16
C GLY A 573 23.10 -9.68 6.28
N ARG A 574 24.07 -8.78 6.18
CA ARG A 574 25.06 -8.53 7.25
C ARG A 574 24.41 -7.96 8.52
N ALA A 575 23.48 -7.02 8.38
CA ALA A 575 22.74 -6.46 9.51
C ALA A 575 21.90 -7.52 10.25
N LEU A 576 21.37 -8.49 9.50
CA LEU A 576 20.57 -9.59 10.05
C LEU A 576 21.41 -10.68 10.71
N ALA A 577 22.65 -10.92 10.26
CA ALA A 577 23.47 -12.04 10.71
C ALA A 577 23.56 -12.11 12.24
N SER A 578 23.88 -11.00 12.90
CA SER A 578 24.03 -10.92 14.36
C SER A 578 22.75 -11.21 15.15
N ALA A 579 21.57 -11.11 14.53
CA ALA A 579 20.28 -11.35 15.18
C ALA A 579 19.68 -12.75 14.88
N VAL A 580 20.25 -13.50 13.93
CA VAL A 580 19.70 -14.77 13.46
C VAL A 580 20.37 -15.96 14.15
N GLN A 581 19.55 -16.90 14.61
CA GLN A 581 19.99 -18.20 15.11
C GLN A 581 19.40 -19.33 14.26
N ILE A 582 20.24 -20.27 13.84
CA ILE A 582 19.88 -21.48 13.10
C ILE A 582 20.28 -22.66 13.98
N ASP A 583 19.32 -23.47 14.40
CA ASP A 583 19.53 -24.62 15.31
C ASP A 583 20.31 -24.25 16.60
N GLY A 584 20.01 -23.08 17.17
CA GLY A 584 20.69 -22.56 18.36
C GLY A 584 22.12 -22.03 18.11
N THR A 585 22.56 -21.98 16.86
CA THR A 585 23.87 -21.45 16.46
C THR A 585 23.69 -20.09 15.78
N GLY A 586 24.52 -19.11 16.15
CA GLY A 586 24.51 -17.79 15.52
C GLY A 586 24.95 -17.82 14.06
N VAL A 587 24.66 -16.75 13.33
CA VAL A 587 25.19 -16.49 11.99
C VAL A 587 26.11 -15.28 12.05
N TYR A 588 27.25 -15.33 11.38
CA TYR A 588 28.13 -14.17 11.21
C TYR A 588 28.68 -14.11 9.79
N PHE A 589 29.19 -12.94 9.39
CA PHE A 589 29.87 -12.76 8.11
C PHE A 589 31.37 -12.85 8.31
N ASP A 590 32.02 -13.89 7.78
CA ASP A 590 33.46 -14.02 7.79
C ASP A 590 34.07 -13.10 6.73
N GLN A 591 34.73 -12.05 7.20
CA GLN A 591 35.36 -11.05 6.34
C GLN A 591 36.49 -11.61 5.47
N LYS A 592 37.25 -12.60 5.98
CA LYS A 592 38.37 -13.22 5.26
C LYS A 592 37.86 -14.10 4.13
N LEU A 593 36.83 -14.89 4.41
CA LEU A 593 36.21 -15.79 3.45
C LEU A 593 35.18 -15.09 2.56
N LYS A 594 34.78 -13.86 2.90
CA LYS A 594 33.70 -13.08 2.29
C LYS A 594 32.42 -13.92 2.20
N LYS A 595 32.06 -14.62 3.27
CA LYS A 595 30.92 -15.55 3.30
C LYS A 595 30.19 -15.50 4.63
N PHE A 596 28.89 -15.74 4.58
CA PHE A 596 28.04 -15.96 5.74
C PHE A 596 28.25 -17.39 6.26
N ILE A 597 28.55 -17.51 7.54
CA ILE A 597 28.85 -18.78 8.22
C ILE A 597 27.87 -18.96 9.38
N ILE A 598 27.35 -20.19 9.50
CA ILE A 598 26.57 -20.64 10.65
C ILE A 598 27.59 -21.19 11.64
N GLY A 599 27.75 -20.52 12.79
CA GLY A 599 28.78 -20.87 13.76
C GLY A 599 28.93 -19.83 14.85
N VAL A 600 29.86 -20.09 15.76
CA VAL A 600 30.34 -19.10 16.72
C VAL A 600 31.38 -18.23 16.02
N GLU A 601 31.21 -16.91 16.08
CA GLU A 601 32.19 -15.97 15.55
C GLU A 601 33.53 -16.17 16.26
N PRO A 602 34.65 -16.37 15.54
CA PRO A 602 35.96 -16.51 16.16
C PRO A 602 36.28 -15.19 16.86
N GLN A 603 36.43 -15.22 18.19
CA GLN A 603 36.90 -14.03 18.91
C GLN A 603 38.27 -13.63 18.37
N SER A 604 38.37 -12.45 17.76
CA SER A 604 39.65 -11.87 17.39
C SER A 604 40.47 -11.66 18.65
N SER A 605 41.62 -12.33 18.73
CA SER A 605 42.56 -12.28 19.84
C SER A 605 43.36 -10.97 19.87
N ASP A 606 42.67 -9.84 19.85
CA ASP A 606 43.25 -8.51 20.11
C ASP A 606 42.27 -7.73 21.00
N ASP A 607 42.06 -8.22 22.22
CA ASP A 607 41.81 -7.31 23.33
C ASP A 607 42.37 -7.92 24.63
N PHE A 608 43.40 -7.28 25.15
CA PHE A 608 44.08 -7.67 26.38
C PHE A 608 43.20 -7.29 27.59
N THR A 609 42.68 -8.32 28.25
CA THR A 609 42.51 -8.48 29.71
C THR A 609 41.84 -7.37 30.52
N LEU A 610 40.75 -7.74 31.22
CA LEU A 610 40.82 -7.96 32.68
C LEU A 610 39.59 -8.74 33.19
N THR A 611 39.85 -9.94 33.68
CA THR A 611 38.93 -10.76 34.48
C THR A 611 39.04 -10.43 35.97
N SER A 612 37.89 -10.27 36.63
CA SER A 612 37.56 -10.76 38.00
C SER A 612 36.22 -10.14 38.41
N SER A 613 35.30 -10.70 39.17
CA SER A 613 34.98 -12.04 39.71
C SER A 613 33.74 -11.80 40.60
N SER A 614 32.82 -12.77 40.69
CA SER A 614 31.93 -13.07 41.84
C SER A 614 31.09 -11.95 42.48
N ASP A 615 29.75 -12.00 42.41
CA ASP A 615 28.92 -12.71 43.39
C ASP A 615 27.42 -12.42 43.23
N MET A 616 26.61 -13.40 43.64
CA MET A 616 25.15 -13.38 43.68
C MET A 616 24.56 -12.31 44.61
N ALA A 617 23.41 -11.74 44.23
CA ALA A 617 22.30 -11.52 45.15
C ALA A 617 20.96 -11.35 44.42
N ARG A 618 20.00 -12.23 44.74
CA ARG A 618 18.56 -12.02 44.49
C ARG A 618 18.05 -10.94 45.46
N SER A 619 17.19 -10.04 44.99
CA SER A 619 16.14 -9.47 45.85
C SER A 619 14.90 -9.10 45.06
N ASN A 620 13.78 -9.72 45.44
CA ASN A 620 12.43 -9.29 45.14
C ASN A 620 12.18 -7.88 45.70
N GLY A 621 11.43 -7.08 44.95
CA GLY A 621 10.87 -5.80 45.40
C GLY A 621 9.54 -5.54 44.73
N MET A 622 8.47 -5.97 45.38
CA MET A 622 7.08 -5.67 45.04
C MET A 622 6.78 -4.21 45.37
N SER A 623 6.13 -3.46 44.49
CA SER A 623 5.52 -2.18 44.84
C SER A 623 4.24 -1.98 44.04
N GLN A 624 3.12 -2.10 44.75
CA GLN A 624 1.78 -1.70 44.34
C GLN A 624 1.70 -0.17 44.29
N GLU A 625 1.07 0.38 43.26
CA GLU A 625 0.33 1.64 43.40
C GLU A 625 -1.02 1.56 42.67
N ASN A 626 -2.04 2.06 43.36
CA ASN A 626 -3.46 2.06 43.00
C ASN A 626 -3.83 3.32 42.18
N PRO A 627 -4.99 3.33 41.50
CA PRO A 627 -5.26 4.17 40.34
C PRO A 627 -5.86 5.55 40.71
N VAL A 628 -5.66 6.53 39.81
CA VAL A 628 -6.39 7.80 39.82
C VAL A 628 -7.34 7.85 38.62
N GLU A 629 -8.59 8.14 38.96
CA GLU A 629 -9.81 8.15 38.17
C GLU A 629 -9.91 9.42 37.29
N ILE A 630 -10.09 9.27 35.96
CA ILE A 630 -10.51 10.37 35.08
C ILE A 630 -11.65 9.92 34.16
N ARG A 631 -12.66 10.77 34.09
CA ARG A 631 -14.03 10.54 33.62
C ARG A 631 -14.18 10.24 32.13
N LEU A 632 -15.11 9.32 31.91
CA LEU A 632 -15.69 8.81 30.67
C LEU A 632 -16.47 9.88 29.87
N VAL A 633 -16.29 9.91 28.55
CA VAL A 633 -17.28 10.42 27.59
C VAL A 633 -17.51 9.35 26.52
N GLN A 634 -18.69 8.75 26.54
CA GLN A 634 -19.18 7.83 25.49
C GLN A 634 -19.61 8.63 24.23
N PRO A 635 -19.63 7.96 23.07
CA PRO A 635 -20.77 8.14 22.18
C PRO A 635 -21.54 6.84 21.97
N THR A 636 -22.86 7.04 22.08
CA THR A 636 -24.00 6.16 21.93
C THR A 636 -24.01 5.38 20.61
N GLY A 637 -24.28 4.07 20.69
CA GLY A 637 -24.59 3.23 19.54
C GLY A 637 -25.99 3.50 19.00
N MET A 638 -26.18 3.19 17.71
CA MET A 638 -27.49 3.04 17.08
C MET A 638 -27.47 1.79 16.21
N LEU A 639 -28.32 0.83 16.57
CA LEU A 639 -28.78 -0.30 15.76
C LEU A 639 -29.46 0.20 14.48
N TYR A 640 -29.32 -0.53 13.37
CA TYR A 640 -30.43 -0.81 12.45
C TYR A 640 -30.23 -2.20 11.80
N MET A 641 -31.33 -2.95 11.76
CA MET A 641 -31.50 -4.29 11.20
C MET A 641 -32.00 -4.25 9.75
N GLU A 642 -31.50 -5.21 8.97
CA GLU A 642 -32.07 -5.95 7.82
C GLU A 642 -32.85 -5.25 6.68
N GLY A 643 -32.41 -5.59 5.45
CA GLY A 643 -33.30 -5.93 4.35
C GLY A 643 -33.10 -5.13 3.07
N GLU A 644 -32.29 -5.65 2.13
CA GLU A 644 -32.69 -6.01 0.76
C GLU A 644 -31.44 -6.28 -0.11
N GLU A 645 -31.47 -7.41 -0.81
CA GLU A 645 -30.45 -7.86 -1.75
C GLU A 645 -30.42 -6.92 -2.96
N GLU A 646 -29.44 -6.03 -3.02
CA GLU A 646 -28.96 -5.41 -4.26
C GLU A 646 -27.42 -5.45 -4.24
N ASP A 647 -26.85 -5.90 -5.36
CA ASP A 647 -25.41 -6.18 -5.59
C ASP A 647 -24.47 -5.31 -4.73
N GLU A 648 -23.59 -5.93 -3.93
CA GLU A 648 -22.56 -5.25 -3.14
C GLU A 648 -21.57 -4.52 -4.06
N GLU A 649 -21.95 -3.33 -4.52
CA GLU A 649 -21.15 -2.47 -5.36
C GLU A 649 -20.10 -1.77 -4.48
N ILE A 650 -18.82 -1.85 -4.88
CA ILE A 650 -17.70 -1.17 -4.22
C ILE A 650 -18.09 0.30 -3.99
N VAL A 651 -18.14 0.73 -2.73
CA VAL A 651 -18.66 2.04 -2.36
C VAL A 651 -17.67 3.10 -2.81
N PHE A 652 -18.06 3.88 -3.82
CA PHE A 652 -17.37 5.10 -4.17
C PHE A 652 -17.87 6.23 -3.26
N LYS A 653 -17.09 6.59 -2.24
CA LYS A 653 -17.25 7.88 -1.56
C LYS A 653 -16.38 8.91 -2.27
N PRO A 654 -16.90 10.12 -2.59
CA PRO A 654 -16.07 11.18 -3.12
C PRO A 654 -14.91 11.44 -2.15
N THR A 655 -13.74 11.77 -2.70
CA THR A 655 -12.55 12.17 -1.93
C THR A 655 -12.95 13.15 -0.84
N ILE A 656 -12.99 12.68 0.42
CA ILE A 656 -13.20 13.56 1.58
C ILE A 656 -12.03 14.55 1.58
N SER A 657 -12.27 15.80 2.02
CA SER A 657 -11.19 16.75 2.24
C SER A 657 -10.09 16.11 3.10
N GLU A 658 -8.97 15.78 2.48
CA GLU A 658 -7.80 15.27 3.19
C GLU A 658 -7.21 16.44 3.97
N LYS A 659 -7.54 16.51 5.27
CA LYS A 659 -6.75 17.27 6.23
C LYS A 659 -5.42 16.54 6.37
N LEU A 660 -4.48 16.91 5.51
CA LEU A 660 -3.10 16.49 5.61
C LEU A 660 -2.49 17.28 6.77
N ASP A 661 -2.53 16.69 7.97
CA ASP A 661 -1.84 17.25 9.13
C ASP A 661 -0.35 17.44 8.80
N ASP A 662 0.26 18.51 9.31
CA ASP A 662 1.71 18.69 9.26
C ASP A 662 2.34 17.62 10.14
N VAL A 663 2.61 16.45 9.56
CA VAL A 663 3.27 15.34 10.24
C VAL A 663 4.71 15.75 10.50
N HIS A 664 4.97 16.31 11.68
CA HIS A 664 6.27 16.14 12.32
C HIS A 664 6.54 14.63 12.38
N ALA A 665 7.75 14.23 11.99
CA ALA A 665 8.23 12.86 12.14
C ALA A 665 7.76 12.29 13.49
N PRO A 666 7.28 11.04 13.56
CA PRO A 666 6.97 10.43 14.85
C PRO A 666 8.23 10.58 15.70
N MET A 667 8.11 11.29 16.82
CA MET A 667 9.11 11.23 17.88
C MET A 667 9.20 9.77 18.27
N LEU A 668 10.22 9.08 17.76
CA LEU A 668 10.68 7.84 18.35
C LEU A 668 11.00 8.19 19.80
N THR A 669 10.28 7.59 20.73
CA THR A 669 10.68 7.58 22.12
C THR A 669 12.14 7.11 22.17
N PRO A 670 13.08 7.91 22.70
CA PRO A 670 14.44 7.45 22.89
C PRO A 670 14.37 6.26 23.85
N TYR A 671 14.67 5.06 23.38
CA TYR A 671 15.07 4.00 24.28
C TYR A 671 16.36 4.48 24.97
N GLU A 672 16.33 4.49 26.30
CA GLU A 672 17.36 5.01 27.18
C GLU A 672 18.74 4.41 26.83
N ILE A 673 19.58 5.25 26.24
CA ILE A 673 21.03 5.02 26.15
C ILE A 673 21.58 5.42 27.51
N LEU A 674 21.85 4.42 28.37
CA LEU A 674 22.68 4.58 29.56
C LEU A 674 24.08 5.06 29.13
N GLY A 675 24.30 6.37 29.26
CA GLY A 675 25.63 6.97 29.17
C GLY A 675 26.47 6.60 30.40
N PRO A 676 27.80 6.48 30.25
CA PRO A 676 28.70 6.19 31.35
C PRO A 676 28.73 7.37 32.34
N GLY A 677 28.54 7.06 33.62
CA GLY A 677 28.50 8.03 34.70
C GLY A 677 29.80 8.81 34.86
N GLU A 678 29.70 10.14 34.84
CA GLU A 678 30.71 11.01 35.39
C GLU A 678 30.63 10.98 36.92
N SER A 679 31.73 10.60 37.55
CA SER A 679 31.94 10.72 38.99
C SER A 679 33.06 11.74 39.24
N THR A 680 32.71 12.86 39.85
CA THR A 680 33.68 13.76 40.49
C THR A 680 33.08 14.31 41.79
N THR A 681 33.49 13.66 42.89
CA THR A 681 34.01 14.21 44.16
C THR A 681 33.26 15.30 44.94
N ASN A 682 32.76 14.88 46.12
CA ASN A 682 32.89 15.46 47.48
C ASN A 682 32.71 16.97 47.75
N SER A 683 31.73 17.31 48.60
CA SER A 683 31.90 17.91 49.96
C SER A 683 30.55 18.55 50.39
N GLU A 684 29.79 17.95 51.32
CA GLU A 684 29.77 18.25 52.76
C GLU A 684 28.85 19.43 53.20
N TRP A 685 27.94 19.09 54.14
CA TRP A 685 27.28 19.92 55.19
C TRP A 685 26.07 20.77 54.76
N SER A 686 25.00 21.01 55.52
CA SER A 686 24.42 20.51 56.76
C SER A 686 23.08 21.25 56.95
N THR A 687 22.05 20.54 57.43
CA THR A 687 21.02 20.98 58.40
C THR A 687 20.00 22.12 58.14
N LEU A 688 18.77 21.81 58.58
CA LEU A 688 17.68 22.65 59.12
C LEU A 688 16.56 23.12 58.16
N GLY A 689 15.38 22.47 58.26
CA GLY A 689 14.08 23.15 58.11
C GLY A 689 13.71 23.89 59.42
N PRO A 690 12.43 24.15 59.75
CA PRO A 690 11.19 24.08 58.96
C PRO A 690 10.36 25.39 59.07
N GLY A 691 9.15 25.47 58.49
CA GLY A 691 8.19 26.53 58.89
C GLY A 691 7.01 26.82 57.96
N GLU A 692 5.94 26.04 58.14
CA GLU A 692 4.50 26.40 58.14
C GLU A 692 3.89 27.49 57.22
N ASN A 693 2.91 27.02 56.44
CA ASN A 693 1.51 27.49 56.28
C ASN A 693 1.17 28.99 56.43
N ILE A 694 0.38 29.53 55.48
CA ILE A 694 -1.03 30.00 55.65
C ILE A 694 -1.48 30.93 54.49
N THR A 695 -2.53 30.46 53.79
CA THR A 695 -3.71 31.13 53.19
C THR A 695 -3.64 32.20 52.08
N ASN A 696 -4.38 31.86 51.02
CA ASN A 696 -5.48 32.57 50.32
C ASN A 696 -5.33 33.97 49.72
N SER A 697 -5.86 34.02 48.48
CA SER A 697 -6.59 35.11 47.79
C SER A 697 -5.75 36.29 47.29
N GLU A 698 -5.98 36.97 46.18
CA GLU A 698 -6.83 36.93 44.98
C GLU A 698 -6.49 38.29 44.28
N TRP A 699 -6.83 38.50 42.99
CA TRP A 699 -6.79 39.78 42.22
C TRP A 699 -5.49 40.27 41.55
N SER A 700 -5.40 40.00 40.24
CA SER A 700 -5.43 40.98 39.12
C SER A 700 -4.70 42.34 39.17
N THR A 701 -3.71 42.44 38.26
CA THR A 701 -3.46 43.51 37.26
C THR A 701 -2.79 44.85 37.66
N TYR A 702 -1.77 45.20 36.84
CA TYR A 702 -1.37 46.51 36.27
C TYR A 702 0.01 47.11 36.60
N CYS A 703 0.74 47.37 35.50
CA CYS A 703 1.61 48.51 35.17
C CYS A 703 2.89 48.83 35.97
N CYS A 704 4.03 48.85 35.25
CA CYS A 704 4.74 50.12 35.01
C CYS A 704 5.67 50.07 33.79
N SER A 705 5.42 51.04 32.92
CA SER A 705 6.20 51.54 31.79
C SER A 705 7.30 52.52 32.23
N SER A 706 8.37 52.65 31.43
CA SER A 706 9.22 53.84 31.13
C SER A 706 10.49 53.28 30.45
N GLN A 707 10.96 53.65 29.26
CA GLN A 707 10.84 54.86 28.42
C GLN A 707 10.73 54.49 26.94
#